data_AF-A0A0E9NNQ2-F1
#
_entry.id   AF-A0A0E9NNQ2-F1
#
_cell.length_a   1.000
_cell.length_b   1.000
_cell.length_c   1.000
_cell.angle_alpha   90.00
_cell.angle_beta   90.00
_cell.angle_gamma   90.00
#
_symmetry.space_group_name_H-M   'P 1'
#
loop_
_entity.id
_entity.type
_entity.pdbx_description
1 polymer ?
#
loop_
_entity_poly.entity_id
_entity_poly.type
_entity_poly.pdbx_seq_one_letter_code
_entity_poly.pdbx_strand_id
1 'polypeptide(L)'
;MATSSLIREPSSSRTNTNCKNNNPQLPFTMSSNGVSVKDRFKQVYGRHRIHRRSTLLSLSNAAHAARRANSMPPGHGISRSGTSGVRTASMGTKQLSSGDGDAPKHTIENDPNLAELAAKRDETNGFIPAHKKTVLQTMKTIALSNYANPLLVFVPVGIACHAVGVNPVVVFVMNFLAIIPLAALLSYATEEISIRIGETLGGLMNASFGNAVELIVGIIALLQDEITVLQASLLGSMLSNLLLVLGMCFIAGGSRYKEQSFNYTSAQMSASLLILSISSLLIPAAFSNSFDTAAEAEDGVLKISRGTSVILLVVYATYLVFQLKTHTYLYEEAEDEERDIAGVDREGNDIEMQQQRTTQPEGFESTLPTDEARLDNTTTATEGAVSEEEEEGGEVANITPIAAIILLICVTVLVAVCAEFLVSSIDALVEESGISRTWVGLILLPIVGNAAEHVTAVTVAYKNKMDLAIGVAVGSSLQIALLVTPFMCLLGWWTGHAMSLDFNTFEVVLLFVTVILVNYLIGDGKSNYLEGVLLCAVYLIIAVAVWFYPEVASRSVISDISRELVMESSQSCLPTEQDDANTLHFHPLRAMAVKTRWQAVRDKKLAEQHAILEPYLLSTSSLPSPVVAGSERIRYVNECAALTDREVEITSWPASNLLQSLREGTATCVEVTTAFIQRVTIAHQLTNCLTEPLFSSALSRAAELDALPPSSRRPLHGLPISLKDQFNVAGVDTTLGYISRCHAPAPKSEQSVLVSILQDAGAIPIVKTNLPQSILWCETQNPIFGITTHPLNPAYTPGGSTGGEAALLAHSASHLGWGTDIGGSIRIPAALCGLWGLKPSSTRIPYSGVPVSQEGQPAIPSVVGPLTREMGMLEVGMRAVLGGKPWERDPGVAPMPWRYEEVKAAYVGKKVRIGVMGTDHIVTPLPPVQRVFEELVQKLKGMPEKYELVEWPALGHRECLTLMDRMYTVDGGEEIRRSVTKGGEPFLPHVERLISRGKAVSVLEYWEMNTEKIKLQKAYLELWTSAGLDFVLCPVMPHPAVPHERTKWVGYTKIWNFLDLPAAVFPVDKVTHEDMWKEYVAREGTEMEEMLKATWEEFGKGMVGMPVGLQLVGRRLREEEVLVGLERVVEDCKLGTEPMVS
;
A
#
# COMPACT_ATOMS: atom_id res chain seq x y z
N MET A 1 49.23 -11.89 -44.76
CA MET A 1 50.10 -11.39 -45.85
C MET A 1 49.41 -10.20 -46.53
N ALA A 2 50.17 -9.31 -47.20
CA ALA A 2 49.77 -8.34 -48.24
C ALA A 2 48.38 -7.65 -48.13
N THR A 3 48.25 -6.38 -47.73
CA THR A 3 48.40 -5.14 -48.58
C THR A 3 47.43 -5.08 -49.77
N SER A 4 46.33 -4.31 -49.74
CA SER A 4 46.21 -2.84 -50.02
C SER A 4 45.58 -2.58 -51.43
N SER A 5 45.13 -1.40 -51.88
CA SER A 5 45.26 0.00 -51.37
C SER A 5 44.31 0.99 -52.09
N LEU A 6 43.80 2.01 -51.36
CA LEU A 6 43.48 3.40 -51.79
C LEU A 6 42.31 3.58 -52.82
N ILE A 7 41.69 4.76 -53.06
CA ILE A 7 41.97 6.20 -52.80
C ILE A 7 40.63 6.85 -52.31
N ARG A 8 40.50 7.54 -51.15
CA ARG A 8 40.89 8.92 -50.71
C ARG A 8 40.09 10.12 -51.31
N GLU A 9 39.19 10.69 -50.50
CA GLU A 9 38.94 12.12 -50.10
C GLU A 9 39.60 13.33 -50.85
N PRO A 10 39.10 14.61 -50.76
CA PRO A 10 38.63 15.27 -49.50
C PRO A 10 37.59 16.46 -49.50
N SER A 11 37.05 16.74 -48.31
CA SER A 11 36.81 18.06 -47.63
C SER A 11 36.06 19.30 -48.24
N SER A 12 35.21 19.92 -47.38
CA SER A 12 35.27 21.35 -46.90
C SER A 12 34.06 22.33 -47.04
N SER A 13 33.45 22.64 -45.87
CA SER A 13 33.00 23.96 -45.33
C SER A 13 32.09 25.00 -46.05
N ARG A 14 31.00 25.36 -45.32
CA ARG A 14 30.38 26.71 -45.08
C ARG A 14 29.79 27.54 -46.24
N THR A 15 28.52 27.95 -46.11
CA THR A 15 28.09 29.36 -45.83
C THR A 15 26.58 29.49 -45.51
N ASN A 16 26.16 30.65 -44.98
CA ASN A 16 24.80 30.95 -44.49
C ASN A 16 23.78 31.33 -45.59
N THR A 17 22.49 31.20 -45.29
CA THR A 17 21.53 32.34 -45.34
C THR A 17 20.26 32.09 -44.52
N ASN A 18 19.62 33.17 -44.05
CA ASN A 18 18.32 33.20 -43.35
C ASN A 18 17.24 33.77 -44.28
N CYS A 19 15.99 33.29 -44.22
CA CYS A 19 14.79 34.18 -44.21
C CYS A 19 13.42 33.46 -44.05
N LYS A 20 12.72 33.85 -42.97
CA LYS A 20 11.30 34.30 -42.89
C LYS A 20 10.17 33.54 -43.59
N ASN A 21 9.20 33.15 -42.75
CA ASN A 21 7.74 33.32 -42.86
C ASN A 21 7.05 33.28 -44.24
N ASN A 22 6.03 32.42 -44.36
CA ASN A 22 4.65 32.93 -44.40
C ASN A 22 3.61 31.89 -43.95
N ASN A 23 2.46 32.39 -43.51
CA ASN A 23 1.30 31.63 -43.02
C ASN A 23 0.13 31.81 -44.01
N PRO A 24 -0.81 30.85 -44.10
CA PRO A 24 -2.22 31.23 -44.26
C PRO A 24 -3.15 30.49 -43.29
N GLN A 25 -4.31 31.09 -43.01
CA GLN A 25 -5.19 30.75 -41.90
C GLN A 25 -6.38 29.87 -42.30
N LEU A 26 -6.70 28.86 -41.46
CA LEU A 26 -8.07 28.51 -40.99
C LEU A 26 -9.13 28.03 -42.04
N PRO A 27 -10.29 27.46 -41.64
CA PRO A 27 -10.90 27.43 -40.30
C PRO A 27 -11.32 26.06 -39.72
N PHE A 28 -11.70 26.11 -38.44
CA PHE A 28 -12.35 25.06 -37.66
C PHE A 28 -13.78 24.74 -38.14
N THR A 29 -14.24 23.51 -37.84
CA THR A 29 -15.40 23.33 -36.93
C THR A 29 -15.46 21.88 -36.41
N MET A 30 -15.64 21.73 -35.09
CA MET A 30 -16.08 20.47 -34.49
C MET A 30 -17.61 20.40 -34.55
N SER A 31 -18.16 19.18 -34.64
CA SER A 31 -19.49 18.88 -34.11
C SER A 31 -19.46 17.58 -33.32
N SER A 32 -20.15 17.55 -32.19
CA SER A 32 -20.26 16.40 -31.31
C SER A 32 -21.53 15.61 -31.60
N ASN A 33 -21.47 14.29 -31.45
CA ASN A 33 -22.65 13.44 -31.26
C ASN A 33 -22.22 12.15 -30.54
N GLY A 34 -22.47 12.08 -29.24
CA GLY A 34 -22.31 10.85 -28.47
C GLY A 34 -23.52 9.93 -28.66
N VAL A 35 -23.30 8.63 -28.80
CA VAL A 35 -24.35 7.61 -28.87
C VAL A 35 -24.09 6.56 -27.80
N SER A 36 -25.13 6.19 -27.04
CA SER A 36 -25.05 5.28 -25.91
C SER A 36 -24.66 3.85 -26.34
N VAL A 37 -23.83 3.19 -25.53
CA VAL A 37 -23.18 1.91 -25.86
C VAL A 37 -24.14 0.69 -25.82
N LYS A 38 -25.40 0.87 -25.39
CA LYS A 38 -26.37 -0.24 -25.20
C LYS A 38 -26.80 -1.00 -26.46
N ASP A 39 -26.64 -0.44 -27.66
CA ASP A 39 -27.23 -1.01 -28.89
C ASP A 39 -26.29 -1.89 -29.75
N ARG A 40 -24.99 -2.01 -29.43
CA ARG A 40 -24.04 -2.80 -30.26
C ARG A 40 -24.24 -4.33 -30.17
N PHE A 41 -24.98 -4.85 -29.19
CA PHE A 41 -25.05 -6.28 -28.87
C PHE A 41 -26.07 -7.12 -29.69
N LYS A 42 -26.66 -6.59 -30.78
CA LYS A 42 -27.74 -7.28 -31.53
C LYS A 42 -27.60 -7.33 -33.06
N GLN A 43 -26.43 -7.00 -33.63
CA GLN A 43 -26.29 -6.86 -35.10
C GLN A 43 -25.18 -7.69 -35.76
N VAL A 44 -24.86 -8.87 -35.22
CA VAL A 44 -24.17 -9.95 -35.95
C VAL A 44 -25.01 -11.23 -35.82
N TYR A 45 -25.05 -12.07 -36.86
CA TYR A 45 -25.88 -13.28 -37.01
C TYR A 45 -27.40 -13.07 -36.99
N GLY A 46 -27.96 -12.73 -38.15
CA GLY A 46 -29.41 -12.73 -38.36
C GLY A 46 -29.84 -13.46 -39.62
N ARG A 47 -30.33 -14.71 -39.50
CA ARG A 47 -31.31 -15.37 -40.39
C ARG A 47 -31.66 -16.79 -39.93
N HIS A 48 -32.88 -16.97 -39.42
CA HIS A 48 -33.89 -17.87 -40.00
C HIS A 48 -35.30 -17.39 -39.56
N ARG A 49 -36.31 -17.58 -40.41
CA ARG A 49 -37.70 -17.12 -40.18
C ARG A 49 -38.63 -18.31 -39.92
N ILE A 50 -39.48 -18.23 -38.90
CA ILE A 50 -40.79 -18.91 -38.83
C ILE A 50 -41.86 -17.88 -38.40
N HIS A 51 -43.14 -18.17 -38.63
CA HIS A 51 -44.24 -17.20 -38.65
C HIS A 51 -45.14 -17.14 -37.39
N ARG A 52 -45.44 -15.90 -36.97
CA ARG A 52 -46.76 -15.32 -36.58
C ARG A 52 -47.86 -16.16 -35.86
N ARG A 53 -48.48 -15.45 -34.89
CA ARG A 53 -49.92 -15.41 -34.47
C ARG A 53 -50.43 -16.25 -33.27
N SER A 54 -50.50 -15.56 -32.12
CA SER A 54 -51.73 -15.26 -31.32
C SER A 54 -52.89 -16.27 -31.18
N THR A 55 -53.21 -16.66 -29.93
CA THR A 55 -54.55 -16.76 -29.27
C THR A 55 -54.29 -17.22 -27.80
N LEU A 56 -54.54 -16.45 -26.72
CA LEU A 56 -55.79 -16.11 -25.98
C LEU A 56 -56.29 -17.22 -24.99
N LEU A 57 -56.98 -16.80 -23.91
CA LEU A 57 -57.53 -17.57 -22.75
C LEU A 57 -56.48 -17.93 -21.65
N SER A 58 -56.51 -17.31 -20.45
CA SER A 58 -57.36 -17.53 -19.22
C SER A 58 -56.82 -18.66 -18.32
N LEU A 59 -56.78 -18.58 -16.98
CA LEU A 59 -57.70 -17.94 -16.00
C LEU A 59 -56.99 -17.03 -14.97
N SER A 60 -57.73 -16.41 -14.04
CA SER A 60 -57.21 -15.40 -13.09
C SER A 60 -57.97 -15.29 -11.76
N ASN A 61 -57.32 -14.66 -10.76
CA ASN A 61 -57.87 -14.06 -9.51
C ASN A 61 -58.49 -15.05 -8.49
N ALA A 62 -58.73 -14.73 -7.20
CA ALA A 62 -58.83 -13.46 -6.45
C ALA A 62 -58.48 -13.71 -4.95
N ALA A 63 -58.49 -12.79 -3.96
CA ALA A 63 -58.67 -11.33 -3.78
C ALA A 63 -57.86 -10.92 -2.50
N HIS A 64 -57.76 -9.71 -1.92
CA HIS A 64 -58.51 -8.43 -1.86
C HIS A 64 -57.50 -7.29 -1.49
N ALA A 65 -57.78 -5.98 -1.40
CA ALA A 65 -58.67 -5.00 -2.08
C ALA A 65 -58.51 -3.61 -1.36
N ALA A 66 -58.87 -2.42 -1.86
CA ALA A 66 -58.96 -1.82 -3.21
C ALA A 66 -59.43 -0.32 -3.12
N ARG A 67 -59.41 0.43 -4.25
CA ARG A 67 -60.10 1.74 -4.54
C ARG A 67 -59.39 3.04 -4.07
N ARG A 68 -59.58 4.26 -4.64
CA ARG A 68 -60.14 4.84 -5.91
C ARG A 68 -59.77 6.37 -5.96
N ALA A 69 -60.16 7.20 -6.94
CA ALA A 69 -59.87 7.24 -8.39
C ALA A 69 -60.58 8.44 -9.10
N ASN A 70 -59.83 9.23 -9.89
CA ASN A 70 -60.23 10.14 -11.00
C ASN A 70 -61.27 11.28 -10.83
N SER A 71 -60.89 12.49 -11.29
CA SER A 71 -61.65 13.32 -12.26
C SER A 71 -60.71 14.32 -13.00
N MET A 72 -61.19 15.09 -13.99
CA MET A 72 -60.39 15.75 -15.06
C MET A 72 -61.15 16.96 -15.69
N PRO A 73 -60.68 17.52 -16.84
CA PRO A 73 -59.81 18.71 -17.08
C PRO A 73 -60.60 20.06 -16.95
N PRO A 74 -60.28 21.24 -17.58
CA PRO A 74 -59.13 21.76 -18.36
C PRO A 74 -58.56 23.11 -17.77
N GLY A 75 -57.72 23.94 -18.41
CA GLY A 75 -56.89 23.89 -19.64
C GLY A 75 -56.30 25.28 -20.03
N HIS A 76 -55.47 25.33 -21.10
CA HIS A 76 -54.63 26.47 -21.56
C HIS A 76 -53.47 26.88 -20.60
N GLY A 77 -52.28 27.30 -21.07
CA GLY A 77 -51.70 27.23 -22.42
C GLY A 77 -50.71 28.37 -22.74
N ILE A 78 -49.60 28.05 -23.44
CA ILE A 78 -48.63 28.98 -24.09
C ILE A 78 -47.74 29.79 -23.11
N SER A 79 -46.51 30.26 -23.41
CA SER A 79 -45.29 29.67 -24.02
C SER A 79 -44.14 30.70 -23.92
N ARG A 80 -42.86 30.30 -24.13
CA ARG A 80 -41.71 31.16 -24.51
C ARG A 80 -41.26 32.22 -23.45
N SER A 81 -40.09 32.88 -23.55
CA SER A 81 -38.76 32.54 -24.12
C SER A 81 -37.73 33.64 -23.78
N GLY A 82 -36.43 33.31 -23.73
CA GLY A 82 -35.32 34.29 -23.69
C GLY A 82 -34.52 34.21 -22.37
N THR A 83 -33.19 34.34 -22.29
CA THR A 83 -32.27 35.38 -22.85
C THR A 83 -32.63 36.78 -22.38
N SER A 84 -31.76 37.57 -21.74
CA SER A 84 -30.32 37.44 -21.34
C SER A 84 -30.10 38.44 -20.17
N GLY A 85 -29.21 38.26 -19.20
CA GLY A 85 -27.76 38.05 -19.30
C GLY A 85 -26.99 39.37 -19.14
N VAL A 86 -25.88 39.35 -18.38
CA VAL A 86 -24.81 40.38 -18.28
C VAL A 86 -24.96 41.53 -17.24
N ARG A 87 -23.85 41.78 -16.51
CA ARG A 87 -23.45 42.95 -15.67
C ARG A 87 -24.03 43.13 -14.25
N THR A 88 -23.22 42.70 -13.26
CA THR A 88 -22.48 43.56 -12.29
C THR A 88 -22.91 45.04 -12.20
N ALA A 89 -22.99 45.71 -11.04
CA ALA A 89 -22.12 45.59 -9.86
C ALA A 89 -22.67 46.31 -8.60
N SER A 90 -21.87 46.26 -7.51
CA SER A 90 -21.85 47.17 -6.34
C SER A 90 -22.89 47.00 -5.22
N MET A 91 -22.39 47.18 -3.99
CA MET A 91 -23.16 47.29 -2.74
C MET A 91 -23.77 48.68 -2.55
N GLY A 92 -24.75 48.78 -1.65
CA GLY A 92 -25.27 50.01 -1.02
C GLY A 92 -26.15 49.65 0.18
N THR A 93 -26.06 50.38 1.30
CA THR A 93 -26.56 49.92 2.62
C THR A 93 -27.56 50.87 3.32
N LYS A 94 -28.56 50.28 4.01
CA LYS A 94 -29.41 50.89 5.08
C LYS A 94 -30.37 52.03 4.60
N GLN A 95 -31.47 52.41 5.29
CA GLN A 95 -32.08 52.05 6.59
C GLN A 95 -33.59 52.43 6.65
N LEU A 96 -34.31 52.05 7.74
CA LEU A 96 -35.59 52.64 8.27
C LEU A 96 -36.89 52.38 7.46
N SER A 97 -38.13 52.38 8.00
CA SER A 97 -38.71 52.47 9.38
C SER A 97 -40.13 51.84 9.45
N SER A 98 -40.84 51.94 10.59
CA SER A 98 -42.11 51.24 10.96
C SER A 98 -43.38 52.13 11.12
N GLY A 99 -44.59 51.53 11.23
CA GLY A 99 -45.82 52.22 11.73
C GLY A 99 -47.19 51.48 11.62
N ASP A 100 -47.75 51.07 12.77
CA ASP A 100 -49.15 50.98 13.28
C ASP A 100 -50.40 50.36 12.56
N GLY A 101 -51.08 49.43 13.28
CA GLY A 101 -52.56 49.28 13.48
C GLY A 101 -53.48 48.74 12.36
N ASP A 102 -54.68 48.16 12.59
CA ASP A 102 -55.37 47.55 13.77
C ASP A 102 -56.60 46.70 13.26
N ALA A 103 -57.26 45.85 14.07
CA ALA A 103 -58.24 44.84 13.59
C ALA A 103 -59.43 44.44 14.54
N PRO A 104 -60.56 43.88 14.01
CA PRO A 104 -61.61 43.24 14.84
C PRO A 104 -62.00 41.77 14.49
N LYS A 105 -62.64 41.11 15.48
CA LYS A 105 -62.96 39.67 15.67
C LYS A 105 -64.30 39.24 14.97
N HIS A 106 -64.81 38.00 14.94
CA HIS A 106 -64.80 36.80 15.83
C HIS A 106 -64.72 35.47 14.98
N THR A 107 -64.85 34.21 15.44
CA THR A 107 -65.46 33.57 16.65
C THR A 107 -64.80 32.20 16.96
N ILE A 108 -65.18 31.50 18.04
CA ILE A 108 -64.59 30.24 18.57
C ILE A 108 -65.70 29.31 19.12
N GLU A 109 -65.51 27.98 19.08
CA GLU A 109 -66.15 27.07 20.05
C GLU A 109 -65.28 25.82 20.38
N ASN A 110 -64.82 25.75 21.65
CA ASN A 110 -64.47 24.59 22.49
C ASN A 110 -63.63 23.39 21.99
N ASP A 111 -62.34 23.36 22.38
CA ASP A 111 -61.60 22.14 22.79
C ASP A 111 -60.63 22.50 23.95
N PRO A 112 -60.63 21.80 25.10
CA PRO A 112 -59.73 22.12 26.22
C PRO A 112 -58.23 21.92 25.95
N ASN A 113 -57.83 20.97 25.09
CA ASN A 113 -56.43 20.56 24.95
C ASN A 113 -55.55 21.53 24.13
N LEU A 114 -56.15 22.57 23.52
CA LEU A 114 -55.38 23.61 22.82
C LEU A 114 -54.84 24.69 23.77
N ALA A 115 -55.31 24.78 25.01
CA ALA A 115 -54.89 25.84 25.95
C ALA A 115 -53.43 25.69 26.41
N GLU A 116 -52.95 24.46 26.57
CA GLU A 116 -51.59 24.17 27.06
C GLU A 116 -50.54 24.18 25.95
N LEU A 117 -50.90 23.69 24.74
CA LEU A 117 -50.03 23.69 23.57
C LEU A 117 -49.82 25.08 22.94
N ALA A 118 -50.73 26.04 23.19
CA ALA A 118 -50.54 27.44 22.79
C ALA A 118 -49.56 28.20 23.72
N ALA A 119 -49.44 27.79 24.99
CA ALA A 119 -48.65 28.51 25.99
C ALA A 119 -47.13 28.35 25.83
N LYS A 120 -46.65 27.25 25.22
CA LYS A 120 -45.22 26.95 25.03
C LYS A 120 -44.57 27.58 23.78
N ARG A 121 -45.21 28.57 23.12
CA ARG A 121 -44.75 29.05 21.79
C ARG A 121 -44.61 30.57 21.61
N ASP A 122 -44.64 31.34 22.70
CA ASP A 122 -44.61 32.82 22.64
C ASP A 122 -43.61 33.49 23.61
N GLU A 123 -42.57 32.75 24.05
CA GLU A 123 -41.45 33.32 24.85
C GLU A 123 -40.20 33.65 24.00
N THR A 124 -40.26 33.49 22.67
CA THR A 124 -39.16 33.78 21.73
C THR A 124 -38.93 35.28 21.49
N ASN A 125 -38.65 36.03 22.55
CA ASN A 125 -37.85 37.27 22.58
C ASN A 125 -37.56 37.77 24.02
N GLY A 126 -37.71 36.92 25.05
CA GLY A 126 -37.36 37.27 26.43
C GLY A 126 -35.86 37.20 26.70
N PHE A 127 -35.27 38.29 27.21
CA PHE A 127 -34.02 38.21 27.96
C PHE A 127 -34.27 37.35 29.21
N ILE A 128 -33.72 36.13 29.27
CA ILE A 128 -33.88 35.25 30.44
C ILE A 128 -33.37 36.02 31.67
N PRO A 129 -34.22 36.33 32.66
CA PRO A 129 -33.85 37.19 33.77
C PRO A 129 -33.04 36.38 34.79
N ALA A 130 -31.73 36.29 34.56
CA ALA A 130 -30.78 35.75 35.52
C ALA A 130 -31.09 36.33 36.91
N HIS A 131 -31.39 35.45 37.87
CA HIS A 131 -31.66 35.84 39.25
C HIS A 131 -30.59 36.82 39.72
N LYS A 132 -30.99 37.91 40.39
CA LYS A 132 -30.08 38.95 40.89
C LYS A 132 -29.23 38.42 42.05
N LYS A 133 -28.31 37.50 41.75
CA LYS A 133 -27.26 37.02 42.64
C LYS A 133 -26.50 38.26 43.13
N THR A 134 -26.50 38.46 44.44
CA THR A 134 -25.73 39.53 45.11
C THR A 134 -24.24 39.31 44.81
N VAL A 135 -23.41 40.36 44.82
CA VAL A 135 -21.95 40.22 44.53
C VAL A 135 -21.30 39.08 45.33
N LEU A 136 -21.67 38.93 46.61
CA LEU A 136 -21.21 37.83 47.47
C LEU A 136 -21.66 36.43 46.99
N GLN A 137 -22.86 36.31 46.44
CA GLN A 137 -23.36 35.06 45.84
C GLN A 137 -22.65 34.77 44.51
N THR A 138 -22.42 35.78 43.67
CA THR A 138 -21.64 35.64 42.43
C THR A 138 -20.20 35.21 42.73
N MET A 139 -19.54 35.84 43.70
CA MET A 139 -18.21 35.42 44.16
C MET A 139 -18.21 34.01 44.76
N LYS A 140 -19.26 33.61 45.50
CA LYS A 140 -19.40 32.24 45.99
C LYS A 140 -19.62 31.23 44.86
N THR A 141 -20.38 31.56 43.82
CA THR A 141 -20.53 30.72 42.61
C THR A 141 -19.20 30.57 41.89
N ILE A 142 -18.45 31.65 41.67
CA ILE A 142 -17.13 31.61 41.00
C ILE A 142 -16.11 30.84 41.85
N ALA A 143 -16.09 31.03 43.18
CA ALA A 143 -15.15 30.31 44.06
C ALA A 143 -15.43 28.80 44.12
N LEU A 144 -16.68 28.37 43.88
CA LEU A 144 -17.10 26.97 43.91
C LEU A 144 -17.34 26.36 42.51
N SER A 145 -16.97 27.06 41.42
CA SER A 145 -17.26 26.59 40.05
C SER A 145 -16.39 25.41 39.60
N ASN A 146 -15.17 25.27 40.14
CA ASN A 146 -14.24 24.22 39.73
C ASN A 146 -13.44 23.67 40.92
N TYR A 147 -13.19 22.36 40.92
CA TYR A 147 -12.42 21.65 41.95
C TYR A 147 -10.95 22.12 42.05
N ALA A 148 -10.39 22.75 41.02
CA ALA A 148 -9.07 23.35 41.05
C ALA A 148 -9.00 24.66 41.87
N ASN A 149 -10.12 25.34 42.12
CA ASN A 149 -10.16 26.67 42.76
C ASN A 149 -9.43 26.80 44.12
N PRO A 150 -9.28 25.76 44.98
CA PRO A 150 -8.42 25.86 46.17
C PRO A 150 -6.96 26.23 45.85
N LEU A 151 -6.47 25.94 44.65
CA LEU A 151 -5.13 26.33 44.19
C LEU A 151 -5.01 27.85 43.92
N LEU A 152 -6.10 28.63 43.93
CA LEU A 152 -6.02 30.09 43.76
C LEU A 152 -5.22 30.78 44.87
N VAL A 153 -4.95 30.09 45.99
CA VAL A 153 -4.00 30.54 47.02
C VAL A 153 -2.57 30.68 46.49
N PHE A 154 -2.18 29.93 45.45
CA PHE A 154 -0.86 30.02 44.84
C PHE A 154 -0.67 31.31 44.03
N VAL A 155 -1.74 31.96 43.56
CA VAL A 155 -1.66 33.23 42.80
C VAL A 155 -1.00 34.36 43.61
N PRO A 156 -1.52 34.78 44.78
CA PRO A 156 -0.86 35.81 45.59
C PRO A 156 0.49 35.36 46.16
N VAL A 157 0.71 34.05 46.37
CA VAL A 157 1.97 33.53 46.91
C VAL A 157 3.07 33.49 45.85
N GLY A 158 2.79 33.10 44.60
CA GLY A 158 3.74 33.14 43.49
C GLY A 158 4.22 34.56 43.19
N ILE A 159 3.28 35.53 43.18
CA ILE A 159 3.58 36.96 43.08
C ILE A 159 4.46 37.42 44.26
N ALA A 160 4.15 37.00 45.49
CA ALA A 160 4.93 37.35 46.68
C ALA A 160 6.33 36.70 46.69
N CYS A 161 6.47 35.46 46.25
CA CYS A 161 7.76 34.77 46.14
C CYS A 161 8.69 35.47 45.15
N HIS A 162 8.16 35.91 43.99
CA HIS A 162 8.91 36.74 43.04
C HIS A 162 9.30 38.09 43.66
N ALA A 163 8.33 38.81 44.25
CA ALA A 163 8.56 40.14 44.83
C ALA A 163 9.52 40.17 46.05
N VAL A 164 9.71 39.04 46.73
CA VAL A 164 10.65 38.88 47.86
C VAL A 164 12.02 38.36 47.42
N GLY A 165 12.19 37.94 46.16
CA GLY A 165 13.45 37.38 45.65
C GLY A 165 13.76 35.99 46.20
N VAL A 166 12.73 35.14 46.34
CA VAL A 166 12.90 33.72 46.71
C VAL A 166 13.58 32.96 45.54
N ASN A 167 14.22 31.83 45.84
CA ASN A 167 14.85 30.94 44.84
C ASN A 167 13.96 30.74 43.58
N PRO A 168 14.50 30.85 42.36
CA PRO A 168 13.70 30.82 41.14
C PRO A 168 12.91 29.52 40.91
N VAL A 169 13.41 28.36 41.35
CA VAL A 169 12.67 27.10 41.23
C VAL A 169 11.40 27.13 42.08
N VAL A 170 11.43 27.77 43.25
CA VAL A 170 10.22 28.04 44.04
C VAL A 170 9.31 29.04 43.32
N VAL A 171 9.85 30.10 42.70
CA VAL A 171 9.03 31.06 41.91
C VAL A 171 8.35 30.35 40.74
N PHE A 172 9.06 29.48 40.01
CA PHE A 172 8.51 28.64 38.94
C PHE A 172 7.38 27.75 39.47
N VAL A 173 7.62 26.93 40.50
CA VAL A 173 6.63 25.97 41.02
C VAL A 173 5.38 26.67 41.55
N MET A 174 5.52 27.80 42.25
CA MET A 174 4.37 28.51 42.82
C MET A 174 3.53 29.19 41.73
N ASN A 175 4.14 29.75 40.68
CA ASN A 175 3.38 30.32 39.55
C ASN A 175 2.81 29.24 38.62
N PHE A 176 3.49 28.09 38.46
CA PHE A 176 2.98 26.91 37.76
C PHE A 176 1.69 26.38 38.39
N LEU A 177 1.67 26.21 39.71
CA LEU A 177 0.46 25.83 40.46
C LEU A 177 -0.63 26.92 40.46
N ALA A 178 -0.25 28.19 40.28
CA ALA A 178 -1.19 29.31 40.18
C ALA A 178 -1.94 29.37 38.84
N ILE A 179 -1.33 28.91 37.73
CA ILE A 179 -1.96 28.96 36.40
C ILE A 179 -3.07 27.92 36.25
N ILE A 180 -2.94 26.72 36.83
CA ILE A 180 -3.94 25.63 36.76
C ILE A 180 -5.39 26.12 37.06
N PRO A 181 -5.68 26.76 38.22
CA PRO A 181 -7.03 27.26 38.51
C PRO A 181 -7.40 28.51 37.71
N LEU A 182 -6.42 29.31 37.26
CA LEU A 182 -6.70 30.48 36.42
C LEU A 182 -7.15 30.04 35.01
N ALA A 183 -6.53 29.00 34.44
CA ALA A 183 -6.99 28.38 33.19
C ALA A 183 -8.44 27.90 33.29
N ALA A 184 -8.79 27.21 34.39
CA ALA A 184 -10.15 26.77 34.66
C ALA A 184 -11.16 27.93 34.76
N LEU A 185 -10.80 29.04 35.42
CA LEU A 185 -11.65 30.23 35.48
C LEU A 185 -11.75 30.98 34.15
N LEU A 186 -10.73 30.94 33.29
CA LEU A 186 -10.72 31.56 31.98
C LEU A 186 -11.65 30.82 31.00
N SER A 187 -11.60 29.48 31.03
CA SER A 187 -12.53 28.61 30.30
C SER A 187 -13.98 28.82 30.75
N TYR A 188 -14.24 28.77 32.06
CA TYR A 188 -15.58 29.02 32.64
C TYR A 188 -16.13 30.42 32.29
N ALA A 189 -15.29 31.46 32.29
CA ALA A 189 -15.70 32.81 31.88
C ALA A 189 -16.03 32.90 30.38
N THR A 190 -15.35 32.11 29.54
CA THR A 190 -15.59 32.03 28.09
C THR A 190 -16.89 31.30 27.77
N GLU A 191 -17.14 30.18 28.44
CA GLU A 191 -18.37 29.37 28.36
C GLU A 191 -19.62 30.20 28.71
N GLU A 192 -19.59 30.89 29.86
CA GLU A 192 -20.66 31.79 30.31
C GLU A 192 -20.99 32.93 29.32
N ILE A 193 -20.03 33.39 28.52
CA ILE A 193 -20.27 34.39 27.47
C ILE A 193 -20.80 33.70 26.19
N SER A 194 -20.26 32.53 25.85
CA SER A 194 -20.58 31.78 24.64
C SER A 194 -22.05 31.33 24.57
N ILE A 195 -22.61 30.88 25.71
CA ILE A 195 -24.04 30.51 25.84
C ILE A 195 -24.99 31.69 25.48
N ARG A 196 -24.50 32.94 25.51
CA ARG A 196 -25.33 34.16 25.44
C ARG A 196 -25.25 34.93 24.12
N ILE A 197 -24.36 34.54 23.22
CA ILE A 197 -24.12 35.23 21.93
C ILE A 197 -24.61 34.44 20.71
N GLY A 198 -25.20 33.27 20.93
CA GLY A 198 -25.71 32.37 19.91
C GLY A 198 -24.61 31.47 19.33
N GLU A 199 -24.99 30.24 19.00
CA GLU A 199 -24.14 29.12 18.58
C GLU A 199 -22.94 29.51 17.69
N THR A 200 -23.18 30.21 16.58
CA THR A 200 -22.12 30.58 15.62
C THR A 200 -21.06 31.53 16.19
N LEU A 201 -21.46 32.46 17.09
CA LEU A 201 -20.50 33.33 17.78
C LEU A 201 -19.92 32.67 19.04
N GLY A 202 -20.67 31.78 19.71
CA GLY A 202 -20.19 31.00 20.84
C GLY A 202 -19.08 30.04 20.42
N GLY A 203 -19.28 29.30 19.33
CA GLY A 203 -18.25 28.45 18.72
C GLY A 203 -17.01 29.24 18.30
N LEU A 204 -17.18 30.44 17.74
CA LEU A 204 -16.07 31.33 17.39
C LEU A 204 -15.32 31.86 18.64
N MET A 205 -16.04 32.19 19.72
CA MET A 205 -15.41 32.60 20.99
C MET A 205 -14.66 31.44 21.64
N ASN A 206 -15.24 30.26 21.70
CA ASN A 206 -14.58 29.07 22.25
C ASN A 206 -13.31 28.73 21.44
N ALA A 207 -13.39 28.75 20.11
CA ALA A 207 -12.25 28.57 19.21
C ALA A 207 -11.24 29.75 19.16
N SER A 208 -11.47 30.81 19.94
CA SER A 208 -10.55 31.95 20.12
C SER A 208 -9.97 32.01 21.54
N PHE A 209 -10.66 31.47 22.55
CA PHE A 209 -10.30 31.61 23.96
C PHE A 209 -10.04 30.28 24.70
N GLY A 210 -10.32 29.10 24.12
CA GLY A 210 -9.93 27.82 24.70
C GLY A 210 -8.41 27.73 24.88
N ASN A 211 -7.68 27.90 23.77
CA ASN A 211 -6.21 27.97 23.71
C ASN A 211 -5.61 29.32 24.20
N ALA A 212 -6.31 30.07 25.06
CA ALA A 212 -5.84 31.40 25.48
C ALA A 212 -4.65 31.35 26.45
N VAL A 213 -4.49 30.29 27.24
CA VAL A 213 -3.38 30.17 28.20
C VAL A 213 -2.07 29.89 27.46
N GLU A 214 -2.11 28.96 26.51
CA GLU A 214 -1.07 28.63 25.53
C GLU A 214 -0.64 29.89 24.78
N LEU A 215 -1.61 30.68 24.32
CA LEU A 215 -1.36 31.93 23.62
C LEU A 215 -0.69 32.98 24.52
N ILE A 216 -1.12 33.15 25.77
CA ILE A 216 -0.52 34.10 26.71
C ILE A 216 0.91 33.68 27.09
N VAL A 217 1.10 32.42 27.51
CA VAL A 217 2.43 31.88 27.87
C VAL A 217 3.36 31.94 26.66
N GLY A 218 2.87 31.61 25.46
CA GLY A 218 3.64 31.67 24.23
C GLY A 218 4.05 33.09 23.82
N ILE A 219 3.18 34.08 24.00
CA ILE A 219 3.51 35.50 23.79
C ILE A 219 4.58 35.97 24.79
N ILE A 220 4.49 35.57 26.06
CA ILE A 220 5.51 35.89 27.06
C ILE A 220 6.86 35.24 26.70
N ALA A 221 6.88 33.96 26.32
CA ALA A 221 8.10 33.28 25.88
C ALA A 221 8.71 33.93 24.63
N LEU A 222 7.88 34.32 23.65
CA LEU A 222 8.31 35.05 22.47
C LEU A 222 8.97 36.40 22.81
N LEU A 223 8.42 37.13 23.77
CA LEU A 223 8.92 38.45 24.19
C LEU A 223 10.10 38.39 25.17
N GLN A 224 10.39 37.22 25.74
CA GLN A 224 11.59 36.94 26.55
C GLN A 224 12.67 36.20 25.74
N ASP A 225 12.49 36.05 24.42
CA ASP A 225 13.37 35.34 23.46
C ASP A 225 13.57 33.83 23.75
N GLU A 226 12.68 33.23 24.55
CA GLU A 226 12.63 31.78 24.87
C GLU A 226 12.01 30.97 23.71
N ILE A 227 12.53 31.17 22.50
CA ILE A 227 12.00 30.59 21.25
C ILE A 227 11.99 29.05 21.31
N THR A 228 12.99 28.41 21.91
CA THR A 228 13.06 26.95 22.05
C THR A 228 11.95 26.42 22.96
N VAL A 229 11.66 27.08 24.08
CA VAL A 229 10.59 26.69 25.01
C VAL A 229 9.21 26.96 24.40
N LEU A 230 9.06 28.07 23.68
CA LEU A 230 7.87 28.38 22.88
C LEU A 230 7.60 27.28 21.82
N GLN A 231 8.60 26.93 21.03
CA GLN A 231 8.47 25.88 20.01
C GLN A 231 8.13 24.52 20.64
N ALA A 232 8.85 24.11 21.68
CA ALA A 232 8.60 22.85 22.37
C ALA A 232 7.20 22.82 23.02
N SER A 233 6.73 23.92 23.63
CA SER A 233 5.39 23.97 24.25
C SER A 233 4.24 23.94 23.25
N LEU A 234 4.39 24.54 22.06
CA LEU A 234 3.39 24.43 20.98
C LEU A 234 3.24 22.96 20.50
N LEU A 235 4.35 22.24 20.31
CA LEU A 235 4.31 20.81 19.99
C LEU A 235 3.78 19.98 21.17
N GLY A 236 4.18 20.35 22.39
CA GLY A 236 3.81 19.69 23.63
C GLY A 236 2.31 19.74 23.94
N SER A 237 1.64 20.87 23.71
CA SER A 237 0.18 20.97 23.86
C SER A 237 -0.57 20.09 22.85
N MET A 238 -0.09 19.99 21.61
CA MET A 238 -0.65 19.03 20.65
C MET A 238 -0.41 17.57 21.07
N LEU A 239 0.77 17.23 21.61
CA LEU A 239 1.03 15.89 22.16
C LEU A 239 0.18 15.57 23.40
N SER A 240 -0.01 16.55 24.29
CA SER A 240 -0.87 16.42 25.49
C SER A 240 -2.32 16.16 25.09
N ASN A 241 -2.87 16.97 24.19
CA ASN A 241 -4.28 16.87 23.82
C ASN A 241 -4.56 15.59 23.00
N LEU A 242 -3.62 15.14 22.16
CA LEU A 242 -3.76 13.90 21.39
C LEU A 242 -3.54 12.61 22.18
N LEU A 243 -2.64 12.58 23.18
CA LEU A 243 -2.27 11.35 23.89
C LEU A 243 -2.75 11.33 25.35
N LEU A 244 -2.53 12.42 26.09
CA LEU A 244 -2.87 12.48 27.51
C LEU A 244 -4.37 12.73 27.71
N VAL A 245 -4.94 13.75 27.06
CA VAL A 245 -6.38 14.07 27.20
C VAL A 245 -7.23 12.97 26.61
N LEU A 246 -7.05 12.67 25.32
CA LEU A 246 -7.83 11.62 24.64
C LEU A 246 -7.66 10.25 25.33
N GLY A 247 -6.46 9.95 25.82
CA GLY A 247 -6.20 8.75 26.62
C GLY A 247 -7.01 8.72 27.92
N MET A 248 -7.02 9.81 28.69
CA MET A 248 -7.84 9.93 29.90
C MET A 248 -9.35 9.88 29.60
N CYS A 249 -9.82 10.45 28.48
CA CYS A 249 -11.21 10.37 28.05
C CYS A 249 -11.65 8.93 27.83
N PHE A 250 -10.85 8.15 27.09
CA PHE A 250 -11.12 6.73 26.83
C PHE A 250 -10.98 5.86 28.08
N ILE A 251 -10.04 6.15 29.00
CA ILE A 251 -9.96 5.48 30.31
C ILE A 251 -11.21 5.76 31.16
N ALA A 252 -11.60 7.04 31.29
CA ALA A 252 -12.70 7.44 32.16
C ALA A 252 -14.05 6.92 31.63
N GLY A 253 -14.36 7.18 30.36
CA GLY A 253 -15.56 6.65 29.73
C GLY A 253 -15.57 5.11 29.68
N GLY A 254 -14.43 4.50 29.30
CA GLY A 254 -14.23 3.05 29.32
C GLY A 254 -14.26 2.38 30.70
N SER A 255 -14.24 3.16 31.79
CA SER A 255 -14.45 2.63 33.14
C SER A 255 -15.93 2.45 33.50
N ARG A 256 -16.83 3.13 32.77
CA ARG A 256 -18.29 3.09 32.95
C ARG A 256 -18.99 2.31 31.82
N TYR A 257 -18.46 2.40 30.60
CA TYR A 257 -18.99 1.79 29.39
C TYR A 257 -17.98 0.78 28.82
N LYS A 258 -18.44 -0.36 28.30
CA LYS A 258 -17.55 -1.40 27.74
C LYS A 258 -16.87 -0.96 26.43
N GLU A 259 -17.57 -0.14 25.67
CA GLU A 259 -17.20 0.45 24.39
C GLU A 259 -18.07 1.71 24.22
N GLN A 260 -17.55 2.75 23.59
CA GLN A 260 -18.30 3.98 23.28
C GLN A 260 -18.10 4.36 21.83
N SER A 261 -19.20 4.61 21.11
CA SER A 261 -19.21 5.04 19.72
C SER A 261 -19.25 6.57 19.58
N PHE A 262 -18.76 7.07 18.44
CA PHE A 262 -18.84 8.48 18.05
C PHE A 262 -18.91 8.63 16.52
N ASN A 263 -19.19 9.85 16.03
CA ASN A 263 -19.23 10.16 14.61
C ASN A 263 -17.81 10.14 14.00
N TYR A 264 -17.40 8.95 13.54
CA TYR A 264 -16.19 8.72 12.76
C TYR A 264 -15.97 9.76 11.65
N THR A 265 -17.03 10.23 10.96
CA THR A 265 -16.86 11.22 9.88
C THR A 265 -16.32 12.55 10.39
N SER A 266 -16.84 13.03 11.53
CA SER A 266 -16.38 14.26 12.18
C SER A 266 -14.96 14.10 12.71
N ALA A 267 -14.71 13.05 13.50
CA ALA A 267 -13.41 12.73 14.08
C ALA A 267 -12.32 12.56 13.00
N GLN A 268 -12.61 11.80 11.94
CA GLN A 268 -11.69 11.53 10.84
C GLN A 268 -11.41 12.78 10.00
N MET A 269 -12.39 13.66 9.78
CA MET A 269 -12.16 14.93 9.08
C MET A 269 -11.22 15.85 9.87
N SER A 270 -11.46 15.99 11.19
CA SER A 270 -10.59 16.79 12.07
C SER A 270 -9.16 16.24 12.16
N ALA A 271 -9.01 14.92 12.32
CA ALA A 271 -7.69 14.28 12.34
C ALA A 271 -6.98 14.35 10.96
N SER A 272 -7.71 14.21 9.85
CA SER A 272 -7.11 14.34 8.50
C SER A 272 -6.61 15.76 8.22
N LEU A 273 -7.32 16.79 8.69
CA LEU A 273 -6.87 18.18 8.64
C LEU A 273 -5.65 18.40 9.55
N LEU A 274 -5.60 17.75 10.72
CA LEU A 274 -4.46 17.82 11.63
C LEU A 274 -3.19 17.19 11.03
N ILE A 275 -3.32 16.04 10.35
CA ILE A 275 -2.23 15.42 9.57
C ILE A 275 -1.71 16.40 8.51
N LEU A 276 -2.60 17.03 7.72
CA LEU A 276 -2.21 17.99 6.68
C LEU A 276 -1.49 19.21 7.28
N SER A 277 -1.98 19.71 8.42
CA SER A 277 -1.42 20.87 9.13
C SER A 277 -0.01 20.59 9.62
N ILE A 278 0.20 19.46 10.30
CA ILE A 278 1.50 19.07 10.86
C ILE A 278 2.48 18.63 9.74
N SER A 279 1.97 18.09 8.63
CA SER A 279 2.77 17.85 7.42
C SER A 279 3.38 19.14 6.85
N SER A 280 2.77 20.30 7.06
CA SER A 280 3.35 21.58 6.63
C SER A 280 4.54 22.02 7.49
N LEU A 281 4.59 21.62 8.77
CA LEU A 281 5.68 21.90 9.70
C LEU A 281 6.94 21.07 9.39
N LEU A 282 6.79 19.94 8.69
CA LEU A 282 7.92 19.16 8.17
C LEU A 282 8.64 19.86 7.00
N ILE A 283 7.99 20.80 6.28
CA ILE A 283 8.56 21.42 5.08
C ILE A 283 9.76 22.34 5.42
N PRO A 284 9.68 23.28 6.41
CA PRO A 284 10.85 24.03 6.87
C PRO A 284 12.00 23.15 7.34
N ALA A 285 11.71 22.13 8.16
CA ALA A 285 12.71 21.21 8.72
C ALA A 285 13.40 20.31 7.67
N ALA A 286 12.70 19.95 6.59
CA ALA A 286 13.32 19.32 5.44
C ALA A 286 14.20 20.30 4.64
N PHE A 287 13.74 21.56 4.52
CA PHE A 287 14.39 22.58 3.69
C PHE A 287 15.62 23.23 4.34
N SER A 288 15.70 23.26 5.68
CA SER A 288 16.85 23.79 6.44
C SER A 288 18.17 23.02 6.21
N ASN A 289 18.09 21.87 5.55
CA ASN A 289 19.21 20.99 5.14
C ASN A 289 19.61 21.16 3.65
N SER A 290 18.96 22.06 2.90
CA SER A 290 19.13 22.21 1.43
C SER A 290 20.05 23.39 1.01
N PHE A 291 20.85 23.93 1.93
CA PHE A 291 21.68 25.12 1.73
C PHE A 291 23.15 24.88 2.08
N ASP A 292 24.05 25.48 1.28
CA ASP A 292 25.51 25.35 1.46
C ASP A 292 26.06 26.16 2.65
N THR A 293 25.34 27.19 3.12
CA THR A 293 25.77 28.01 4.29
C THR A 293 24.68 28.18 5.34
N ALA A 294 25.09 28.28 6.61
CA ALA A 294 24.17 28.40 7.74
C ALA A 294 23.33 29.69 7.72
N ALA A 295 23.89 30.81 7.24
CA ALA A 295 23.20 32.09 7.18
C ALA A 295 22.14 32.16 6.08
N GLU A 296 22.40 31.53 4.92
CA GLU A 296 21.40 31.39 3.85
C GLU A 296 20.27 30.45 4.27
N ALA A 297 20.60 29.38 5.02
CA ALA A 297 19.61 28.48 5.60
C ALA A 297 18.68 29.21 6.58
N GLU A 298 19.22 30.04 7.48
CA GLU A 298 18.45 30.76 8.52
C GLU A 298 17.48 31.79 7.92
N ASP A 299 17.95 32.65 7.02
CA ASP A 299 17.11 33.62 6.30
C ASP A 299 16.07 32.94 5.38
N GLY A 300 16.46 31.84 4.72
CA GLY A 300 15.56 31.03 3.89
C GLY A 300 14.44 30.36 4.71
N VAL A 301 14.79 29.76 5.85
CA VAL A 301 13.85 29.13 6.80
C VAL A 301 12.87 30.15 7.36
N LEU A 302 13.33 31.33 7.79
CA LEU A 302 12.45 32.39 8.30
C LEU A 302 11.47 32.89 7.24
N LYS A 303 11.91 33.07 5.98
CA LYS A 303 11.05 33.48 4.87
C LYS A 303 9.99 32.43 4.55
N ILE A 304 10.35 31.16 4.51
CA ILE A 304 9.40 30.06 4.25
C ILE A 304 8.42 29.89 5.41
N SER A 305 8.90 29.95 6.66
CA SER A 305 8.06 29.88 7.87
C SER A 305 6.94 30.92 7.85
N ARG A 306 7.27 32.18 7.50
CA ARG A 306 6.30 33.28 7.37
C ARG A 306 5.31 33.03 6.22
N GLY A 307 5.77 32.53 5.08
CA GLY A 307 4.91 32.17 3.94
C GLY A 307 3.92 31.05 4.27
N THR A 308 4.41 29.95 4.84
CA THR A 308 3.60 28.82 5.33
C THR A 308 2.60 29.27 6.39
N SER A 309 2.99 30.17 7.30
CA SER A 309 2.09 30.70 8.34
C SER A 309 0.86 31.42 7.77
N VAL A 310 1.04 32.23 6.72
CA VAL A 310 -0.10 32.87 6.03
C VAL A 310 -1.02 31.84 5.36
N ILE A 311 -0.45 30.77 4.79
CA ILE A 311 -1.24 29.68 4.18
C ILE A 311 -2.05 28.94 5.25
N LEU A 312 -1.45 28.59 6.39
CA LEU A 312 -2.14 27.89 7.47
C LEU A 312 -3.31 28.70 8.05
N LEU A 313 -3.15 30.02 8.23
CA LEU A 313 -4.23 30.89 8.69
C LEU A 313 -5.37 31.01 7.66
N VAL A 314 -5.07 30.93 6.36
CA VAL A 314 -6.11 30.87 5.30
C VAL A 314 -6.82 29.51 5.30
N VAL A 315 -6.11 28.41 5.56
CA VAL A 315 -6.71 27.09 5.77
C VAL A 315 -7.61 27.11 7.02
N TYR A 316 -7.17 27.72 8.12
CA TYR A 316 -7.97 27.89 9.34
C TYR A 316 -9.26 28.69 9.11
N ALA A 317 -9.16 29.84 8.44
CA ALA A 317 -10.34 30.64 8.10
C ALA A 317 -11.31 29.89 7.18
N THR A 318 -10.79 29.04 6.28
CA THR A 318 -11.60 28.17 5.42
C THR A 318 -12.26 27.05 6.24
N TYR A 319 -11.55 26.45 7.21
CA TYR A 319 -12.06 25.45 8.14
C TYR A 319 -13.18 26.02 9.04
N LEU A 320 -13.03 27.23 9.59
CA LEU A 320 -14.10 27.88 10.35
C LEU A 320 -15.35 28.13 9.50
N VAL A 321 -15.21 28.48 8.21
CA VAL A 321 -16.35 28.59 7.27
C VAL A 321 -16.91 27.22 6.86
N PHE A 322 -16.11 26.16 6.92
CA PHE A 322 -16.58 24.77 6.77
C PHE A 322 -17.49 24.41 7.95
N GLN A 323 -16.93 24.43 9.16
CA GLN A 323 -17.56 24.01 10.42
C GLN A 323 -18.77 24.88 10.79
N LEU A 324 -18.62 26.20 10.86
CA LEU A 324 -19.64 27.11 11.44
C LEU A 324 -20.73 27.56 10.45
N LYS A 325 -20.75 27.05 9.20
CA LYS A 325 -21.68 27.58 8.18
C LYS A 325 -22.07 26.66 7.03
N THR A 326 -21.12 25.92 6.44
CA THR A 326 -21.41 25.16 5.20
C THR A 326 -21.68 23.69 5.44
N HIS A 327 -21.14 23.13 6.52
CA HIS A 327 -21.23 21.72 6.88
C HIS A 327 -21.52 21.52 8.38
N THR A 328 -22.27 22.44 9.01
CA THR A 328 -22.62 22.39 10.45
C THR A 328 -23.24 21.05 10.84
N TYR A 329 -24.09 20.48 9.99
CA TYR A 329 -24.70 19.15 10.11
C TYR A 329 -23.72 17.96 10.24
N LEU A 330 -22.41 18.14 10.01
CA LEU A 330 -21.38 17.12 10.29
C LEU A 330 -20.86 17.18 11.73
N TYR A 331 -21.18 18.24 12.46
CA TYR A 331 -20.71 18.57 13.81
C TYR A 331 -21.86 18.79 14.82
N GLU A 332 -23.12 18.80 14.37
CA GLU A 332 -24.32 18.74 15.20
C GLU A 332 -24.48 17.31 15.78
N GLU A 333 -24.76 17.18 17.08
CA GLU A 333 -25.03 15.87 17.71
C GLU A 333 -26.40 15.32 17.26
N ALA A 334 -26.48 14.03 16.94
CA ALA A 334 -27.73 13.37 16.57
C ALA A 334 -28.50 12.91 17.82
N GLU A 335 -29.35 13.79 18.36
CA GLU A 335 -30.21 13.48 19.51
C GLU A 335 -31.38 12.55 19.11
N ASP A 336 -31.66 11.56 19.98
CA ASP A 336 -32.79 10.61 19.99
C ASP A 336 -33.05 9.72 18.74
N GLU A 337 -32.37 8.56 18.67
CA GLU A 337 -32.94 7.32 18.06
C GLU A 337 -33.01 6.11 19.04
N GLU A 338 -32.68 6.27 20.33
CA GLU A 338 -32.64 5.14 21.30
C GLU A 338 -33.92 4.95 22.14
N ARG A 339 -35.02 5.69 21.84
CA ARG A 339 -36.31 5.60 22.55
C ARG A 339 -37.39 4.75 21.85
N ASP A 340 -37.05 3.70 21.08
CA ASP A 340 -38.07 2.82 20.45
C ASP A 340 -37.73 1.31 20.26
N ILE A 341 -36.74 0.75 20.98
CA ILE A 341 -36.61 -0.72 21.18
C ILE A 341 -36.41 -1.07 22.66
N ALA A 342 -37.45 -0.84 23.46
CA ALA A 342 -37.53 -1.27 24.86
C ALA A 342 -38.78 -2.13 25.09
N GLY A 343 -38.93 -3.25 24.35
CA GLY A 343 -40.22 -3.94 24.25
C GLY A 343 -40.27 -5.39 23.77
N VAL A 344 -39.17 -6.16 23.83
CA VAL A 344 -39.21 -7.65 23.81
C VAL A 344 -38.10 -8.20 24.73
N ASP A 345 -38.45 -9.15 25.59
CA ASP A 345 -37.55 -9.74 26.59
C ASP A 345 -36.42 -10.59 25.98
N ARG A 346 -35.26 -10.58 26.63
CA ARG A 346 -34.17 -11.53 26.40
C ARG A 346 -34.34 -12.78 27.28
N GLU A 347 -35.13 -13.76 26.82
CA GLU A 347 -34.83 -15.15 27.19
C GLU A 347 -33.58 -15.61 26.42
N GLY A 348 -32.59 -16.15 27.14
CA GLY A 348 -31.36 -16.66 26.55
C GLY A 348 -31.56 -18.01 25.87
N ASN A 349 -30.82 -18.25 24.78
CA ASN A 349 -30.77 -19.58 24.15
C ASN A 349 -29.37 -19.79 23.55
N ASP A 350 -28.41 -20.15 24.40
CA ASP A 350 -27.04 -20.46 24.01
C ASP A 350 -26.99 -21.78 23.25
N ILE A 351 -26.70 -21.73 21.94
CA ILE A 351 -26.54 -22.92 21.10
C ILE A 351 -25.08 -23.38 21.14
N GLU A 352 -24.67 -23.99 22.26
CA GLU A 352 -23.41 -24.75 22.30
C GLU A 352 -23.56 -26.14 21.65
N MET A 353 -22.54 -26.55 20.89
CA MET A 353 -22.51 -27.85 20.23
C MET A 353 -22.24 -28.99 21.22
N GLN A 354 -23.29 -29.75 21.60
CA GLN A 354 -23.09 -30.97 22.37
C GLN A 354 -22.35 -32.04 21.56
N GLN A 355 -21.15 -32.39 22.02
CA GLN A 355 -20.55 -33.68 21.69
C GLN A 355 -21.27 -34.78 22.47
N GLN A 356 -21.76 -35.83 21.80
CA GLN A 356 -22.07 -37.10 22.45
C GLN A 356 -21.42 -38.27 21.73
N ARG A 357 -20.55 -38.99 22.45
CA ARG A 357 -20.27 -40.40 22.21
C ARG A 357 -21.39 -41.25 22.83
N THR A 358 -21.45 -42.51 22.43
CA THR A 358 -22.58 -43.41 22.65
C THR A 358 -22.71 -43.99 24.07
N THR A 359 -23.89 -44.59 24.30
CA THR A 359 -24.19 -45.73 25.21
C THR A 359 -24.39 -45.53 26.72
N GLN A 360 -25.68 -45.42 27.08
CA GLN A 360 -26.42 -46.33 27.99
C GLN A 360 -26.23 -46.22 29.54
N PRO A 361 -27.21 -46.69 30.38
CA PRO A 361 -27.92 -45.76 31.27
C PRO A 361 -28.20 -46.25 32.73
N GLU A 362 -29.12 -45.54 33.41
CA GLU A 362 -29.83 -45.86 34.68
C GLU A 362 -29.14 -45.54 36.02
N GLY A 363 -29.90 -45.00 37.00
CA GLY A 363 -29.52 -45.05 38.43
C GLY A 363 -29.80 -43.83 39.35
N PHE A 364 -31.05 -43.63 39.76
CA PHE A 364 -31.51 -43.26 41.14
C PHE A 364 -30.84 -42.13 41.98
N GLU A 365 -31.59 -41.03 42.17
CA GLU A 365 -32.07 -40.46 43.46
C GLU A 365 -31.14 -40.04 44.66
N SER A 366 -31.41 -38.82 45.18
CA SER A 366 -31.65 -38.49 46.62
C SER A 366 -30.64 -37.67 47.48
N THR A 367 -31.23 -36.90 48.42
CA THR A 367 -30.72 -36.36 49.71
C THR A 367 -29.71 -35.20 49.80
N LEU A 368 -30.23 -34.01 50.10
CA LEU A 368 -29.84 -33.17 51.26
C LEU A 368 -30.60 -33.72 52.51
N PRO A 369 -30.18 -33.51 53.80
CA PRO A 369 -30.32 -32.19 54.48
C PRO A 369 -29.37 -31.86 55.67
N THR A 370 -29.27 -30.54 55.98
CA THR A 370 -29.27 -29.82 57.31
C THR A 370 -28.47 -30.36 58.53
N ASP A 371 -28.36 -29.73 59.71
CA ASP A 371 -28.86 -28.49 60.37
C ASP A 371 -27.65 -27.75 61.01
N GLU A 372 -27.69 -26.62 61.74
CA GLU A 372 -28.71 -25.78 62.44
C GLU A 372 -28.24 -24.28 62.29
N ALA A 373 -28.67 -23.16 62.92
CA ALA A 373 -29.54 -22.81 64.05
C ALA A 373 -30.03 -21.32 63.95
N ARG A 374 -30.49 -20.73 65.06
CA ARG A 374 -30.85 -19.29 65.23
C ARG A 374 -30.58 -18.80 66.67
N LEU A 375 -30.19 -17.53 66.83
CA LEU A 375 -31.00 -16.51 67.56
C LEU A 375 -30.45 -15.07 67.38
N ASP A 376 -31.29 -14.08 67.66
CA ASP A 376 -31.09 -12.65 67.35
C ASP A 376 -30.42 -11.83 68.47
N ASN A 377 -29.92 -10.63 68.12
CA ASN A 377 -30.10 -9.42 68.94
C ASN A 377 -29.81 -8.08 68.19
N THR A 378 -30.91 -7.41 67.81
CA THR A 378 -31.19 -5.97 68.03
C THR A 378 -30.35 -4.84 67.39
N THR A 379 -31.09 -3.97 66.67
CA THR A 379 -31.00 -2.48 66.54
C THR A 379 -30.20 -1.75 65.45
N THR A 380 -30.87 -0.70 64.95
CA THR A 380 -30.43 0.57 64.33
C THR A 380 -30.00 0.63 62.85
N ALA A 381 -30.23 1.82 62.27
CA ALA A 381 -29.91 2.30 60.91
C ALA A 381 -30.70 1.68 59.74
N THR A 382 -31.89 2.25 59.47
CA THR A 382 -32.57 2.17 58.16
C THR A 382 -32.37 3.46 57.38
N GLU A 383 -31.68 3.38 56.25
CA GLU A 383 -31.67 4.33 55.13
C GLU A 383 -31.40 3.50 53.86
N GLY A 384 -31.94 3.79 52.69
CA GLY A 384 -32.82 4.92 52.35
C GLY A 384 -32.81 5.13 50.83
N ALA A 385 -33.22 4.11 50.05
CA ALA A 385 -33.14 4.15 48.60
C ALA A 385 -34.13 5.18 48.02
N VAL A 386 -33.61 6.37 47.72
CA VAL A 386 -34.30 7.42 46.96
C VAL A 386 -33.88 7.32 45.50
N SER A 387 -34.85 7.31 44.60
CA SER A 387 -34.63 7.51 43.17
C SER A 387 -34.37 9.00 42.93
N GLU A 388 -33.18 9.37 42.48
CA GLU A 388 -32.93 10.70 41.95
C GLU A 388 -33.43 10.75 40.49
N GLU A 389 -34.34 11.69 40.22
CA GLU A 389 -34.82 12.00 38.87
C GLU A 389 -33.80 12.97 38.24
N GLU A 390 -33.11 12.58 37.16
CA GLU A 390 -32.20 13.50 36.46
C GLU A 390 -33.02 14.50 35.62
N GLU A 391 -32.93 15.79 35.95
CA GLU A 391 -33.59 16.86 35.19
C GLU A 391 -32.90 17.06 33.83
N GLU A 392 -33.62 16.83 32.71
CA GLU A 392 -33.23 17.26 31.36
C GLU A 392 -33.30 18.82 31.26
N GLY A 393 -32.34 19.50 31.90
CA GLY A 393 -32.25 20.95 31.95
C GLY A 393 -31.28 21.53 30.92
N GLY A 394 -31.78 22.30 29.95
CA GLY A 394 -30.95 23.08 29.02
C GLY A 394 -30.09 24.14 29.74
N GLU A 395 -28.93 24.48 29.18
CA GLU A 395 -27.85 25.19 29.87
C GLU A 395 -28.19 26.65 30.30
N VAL A 396 -28.69 26.81 31.53
CA VAL A 396 -28.95 28.12 32.13
C VAL A 396 -27.67 28.70 32.73
N ALA A 397 -26.98 29.54 31.96
CA ALA A 397 -25.72 30.18 32.37
C ALA A 397 -25.84 30.99 33.70
N ASN A 398 -24.84 30.85 34.58
CA ASN A 398 -24.94 31.04 36.02
C ASN A 398 -24.53 32.40 36.58
N ILE A 399 -23.70 33.19 35.89
CA ILE A 399 -23.26 34.54 36.35
C ILE A 399 -23.72 35.64 35.38
N THR A 400 -23.75 36.91 35.80
CA THR A 400 -24.23 37.97 34.89
C THR A 400 -23.19 38.27 33.78
N PRO A 401 -23.59 38.72 32.58
CA PRO A 401 -22.65 38.97 31.48
C PRO A 401 -21.52 39.96 31.83
N ILE A 402 -21.84 40.99 32.62
CA ILE A 402 -20.85 41.95 33.12
C ILE A 402 -19.87 41.28 34.10
N ALA A 403 -20.34 40.36 34.95
CA ALA A 403 -19.46 39.60 35.83
C ALA A 403 -18.56 38.62 35.06
N ALA A 404 -19.07 37.98 34.01
CA ALA A 404 -18.28 37.10 33.14
C ALA A 404 -17.18 37.86 32.39
N ILE A 405 -17.49 39.03 31.82
CA ILE A 405 -16.50 39.89 31.14
C ILE A 405 -15.44 40.42 32.13
N ILE A 406 -15.84 40.84 33.34
CA ILE A 406 -14.89 41.27 34.37
C ILE A 406 -14.00 40.10 34.81
N LEU A 407 -14.57 38.90 35.01
CA LEU A 407 -13.82 37.70 35.36
C LEU A 407 -12.80 37.34 34.26
N LEU A 408 -13.21 37.32 32.99
CA LEU A 408 -12.35 37.05 31.84
C LEU A 408 -11.14 38.01 31.81
N ILE A 409 -11.38 39.33 31.96
CA ILE A 409 -10.32 40.34 31.96
C ILE A 409 -9.39 40.16 33.17
N CYS A 410 -9.93 40.02 34.38
CA CYS A 410 -9.11 39.87 35.59
C CYS A 410 -8.27 38.58 35.57
N VAL A 411 -8.83 37.46 35.10
CA VAL A 411 -8.11 36.19 34.98
C VAL A 411 -7.04 36.29 33.89
N THR A 412 -7.34 36.88 32.72
CA THR A 412 -6.34 37.10 31.65
C THR A 412 -5.10 37.85 32.16
N VAL A 413 -5.31 38.92 32.95
CA VAL A 413 -4.19 39.69 33.54
C VAL A 413 -3.41 38.88 34.57
N LEU A 414 -4.09 38.08 35.40
CA LEU A 414 -3.42 37.23 36.39
C LEU A 414 -2.63 36.07 35.73
N VAL A 415 -3.15 35.47 34.65
CA VAL A 415 -2.43 34.47 33.85
C VAL A 415 -1.17 35.10 33.25
N ALA A 416 -1.26 36.30 32.66
CA ALA A 416 -0.11 36.98 32.08
C ALA A 416 0.99 37.28 33.11
N VAL A 417 0.64 37.76 34.30
CA VAL A 417 1.61 38.02 35.39
C VAL A 417 2.24 36.73 35.92
N CYS A 418 1.45 35.66 36.11
CA CYS A 418 2.00 34.36 36.54
C CYS A 418 2.90 33.74 35.45
N ALA A 419 2.54 33.90 34.17
CA ALA A 419 3.34 33.45 33.04
C ALA A 419 4.67 34.24 32.93
N GLU A 420 4.65 35.55 33.11
CA GLU A 420 5.85 36.41 33.13
C GLU A 420 6.88 35.92 34.16
N PHE A 421 6.44 35.63 35.38
CA PHE A 421 7.30 35.11 36.45
C PHE A 421 7.68 33.63 36.30
N LEU A 422 6.86 32.83 35.61
CA LEU A 422 7.16 31.43 35.31
C LEU A 422 8.25 31.32 34.24
N VAL A 423 8.08 31.99 33.10
CA VAL A 423 9.02 31.91 31.98
C VAL A 423 10.38 32.47 32.38
N SER A 424 10.41 33.62 33.08
CA SER A 424 11.65 34.22 33.59
C SER A 424 12.36 33.40 34.68
N SER A 425 11.79 32.27 35.10
CA SER A 425 12.39 31.32 36.06
C SER A 425 12.89 30.03 35.40
N ILE A 426 12.75 29.86 34.08
CA ILE A 426 13.11 28.62 33.37
C ILE A 426 14.62 28.40 33.32
N ASP A 427 15.42 29.43 33.07
CA ASP A 427 16.90 29.35 33.08
C ASP A 427 17.41 28.65 34.35
N ALA A 428 17.02 29.17 35.51
CA ALA A 428 17.44 28.66 36.81
C ALA A 428 16.80 27.31 37.14
N LEU A 429 15.62 26.97 36.60
CA LEU A 429 15.08 25.62 36.68
C LEU A 429 15.97 24.62 35.94
N VAL A 430 16.38 24.95 34.71
CA VAL A 430 17.26 24.11 33.88
C VAL A 430 18.62 23.93 34.57
N GLU A 431 19.21 25.01 35.08
CA GLU A 431 20.51 24.97 35.77
C GLU A 431 20.47 24.23 37.13
N GLU A 432 19.46 24.46 37.97
CA GLU A 432 19.40 23.83 39.31
C GLU A 432 18.89 22.38 39.29
N SER A 433 18.05 22.00 38.31
CA SER A 433 17.45 20.65 38.24
C SER A 433 18.08 19.71 37.20
N GLY A 434 18.82 20.23 36.21
CA GLY A 434 19.39 19.45 35.11
C GLY A 434 18.37 18.93 34.09
N ILE A 435 17.15 19.49 34.09
CA ILE A 435 16.09 19.16 33.13
C ILE A 435 16.25 20.07 31.89
N SER A 436 16.16 19.50 30.68
CA SER A 436 16.30 20.25 29.43
C SER A 436 15.15 21.24 29.19
N ARG A 437 15.45 22.36 28.49
CA ARG A 437 14.44 23.35 28.03
C ARG A 437 13.38 22.67 27.18
N THR A 438 13.80 21.74 26.32
CA THR A 438 12.90 20.91 25.52
C THR A 438 11.95 20.07 26.39
N TRP A 439 12.41 19.47 27.49
CA TRP A 439 11.52 18.67 28.35
C TRP A 439 10.54 19.55 29.12
N VAL A 440 11.00 20.69 29.65
CA VAL A 440 10.12 21.70 30.28
C VAL A 440 9.04 22.15 29.31
N GLY A 441 9.42 22.55 28.09
CA GLY A 441 8.49 22.98 27.05
C GLY A 441 7.54 21.87 26.57
N LEU A 442 8.07 20.71 26.15
CA LEU A 442 7.29 19.66 25.48
C LEU A 442 6.41 18.84 26.43
N ILE A 443 6.78 18.71 27.71
CA ILE A 443 6.09 17.86 28.69
C ILE A 443 5.45 18.69 29.82
N LEU A 444 6.20 19.61 30.43
CA LEU A 444 5.78 20.19 31.71
C LEU A 444 4.75 21.33 31.57
N LEU A 445 4.99 22.31 30.69
CA LEU A 445 4.06 23.43 30.47
C LEU A 445 2.68 23.02 29.89
N PRO A 446 2.59 22.10 28.91
CA PRO A 446 1.34 21.65 28.30
C PRO A 446 0.29 21.12 29.29
N ILE A 447 0.74 20.42 30.33
CA ILE A 447 -0.15 19.81 31.33
C ILE A 447 -0.92 20.89 32.12
N VAL A 448 -0.37 22.10 32.25
CA VAL A 448 -0.96 23.20 33.04
C VAL A 448 -1.84 24.12 32.21
N GLY A 449 -1.45 24.45 30.98
CA GLY A 449 -2.27 25.29 30.10
C GLY A 449 -3.60 24.61 29.76
N ASN A 450 -3.52 23.40 29.21
CA ASN A 450 -4.69 22.61 28.80
C ASN A 450 -5.46 22.00 30.00
N ALA A 451 -5.05 22.24 31.25
CA ALA A 451 -5.63 21.60 32.45
C ALA A 451 -7.16 21.77 32.58
N ALA A 452 -7.72 22.86 32.07
CA ALA A 452 -9.17 23.07 32.00
C ALA A 452 -9.83 22.15 30.96
N GLU A 453 -9.27 22.10 29.74
CA GLU A 453 -9.74 21.24 28.65
C GLU A 453 -9.64 19.75 29.03
N HIS A 454 -8.57 19.35 29.72
CA HIS A 454 -8.39 18.00 30.29
C HIS A 454 -9.61 17.58 31.13
N VAL A 455 -10.02 18.42 32.10
CA VAL A 455 -11.13 18.10 33.02
C VAL A 455 -12.46 18.07 32.28
N THR A 456 -12.71 19.03 31.38
CA THR A 456 -13.97 19.10 30.63
C THR A 456 -14.11 17.90 29.68
N ALA A 457 -13.09 17.60 28.87
CA ALA A 457 -13.11 16.49 27.92
C ALA A 457 -13.32 15.12 28.62
N VAL A 458 -12.62 14.89 29.75
CA VAL A 458 -12.77 13.67 30.55
C VAL A 458 -14.18 13.57 31.16
N THR A 459 -14.75 14.69 31.61
CA THR A 459 -16.10 14.74 32.18
C THR A 459 -17.18 14.42 31.14
N VAL A 460 -17.08 14.96 29.92
CA VAL A 460 -18.07 14.68 28.86
C VAL A 460 -17.94 13.26 28.29
N ALA A 461 -16.72 12.70 28.21
CA ALA A 461 -16.50 11.29 27.89
C ALA A 461 -17.13 10.34 28.93
N TYR A 462 -17.02 10.66 30.22
CA TYR A 462 -17.66 9.92 31.32
C TYR A 462 -19.20 10.05 31.34
N LYS A 463 -19.74 11.11 30.72
CA LYS A 463 -21.18 11.31 30.43
C LYS A 463 -21.64 10.69 29.09
N ASN A 464 -20.81 9.87 28.46
CA ASN A 464 -21.05 9.24 27.15
C ASN A 464 -21.12 10.19 25.94
N LYS A 465 -20.80 11.48 26.07
CA LYS A 465 -20.66 12.41 24.94
C LYS A 465 -19.25 12.34 24.36
N MET A 466 -18.93 11.22 23.70
CA MET A 466 -17.58 10.94 23.18
C MET A 466 -17.24 11.81 21.96
N ASP A 467 -18.22 12.16 21.11
CA ASP A 467 -18.07 13.16 20.04
C ASP A 467 -17.56 14.51 20.58
N LEU A 468 -18.19 15.02 21.63
CA LEU A 468 -17.77 16.25 22.29
C LEU A 468 -16.37 16.13 22.92
N ALA A 469 -16.04 14.98 23.53
CA ALA A 469 -14.71 14.73 24.10
C ALA A 469 -13.60 14.76 23.03
N ILE A 470 -13.82 14.09 21.90
CA ILE A 470 -12.90 14.06 20.75
C ILE A 470 -12.84 15.44 20.09
N GLY A 471 -13.98 16.13 19.99
CA GLY A 471 -14.08 17.50 19.48
C GLY A 471 -13.24 18.49 20.27
N VAL A 472 -13.20 18.39 21.60
CA VAL A 472 -12.29 19.18 22.45
C VAL A 472 -10.82 18.80 22.19
N ALA A 473 -10.46 17.52 22.36
CA ALA A 473 -9.06 17.07 22.30
C ALA A 473 -8.40 17.27 20.91
N VAL A 474 -9.07 16.81 19.84
CA VAL A 474 -8.55 16.91 18.46
C VAL A 474 -8.77 18.34 17.91
N GLY A 475 -9.87 18.99 18.27
CA GLY A 475 -10.15 20.37 17.85
C GLY A 475 -9.19 21.39 18.44
N SER A 476 -8.84 21.28 19.72
CA SER A 476 -7.82 22.12 20.36
C SER A 476 -6.45 21.91 19.69
N SER A 477 -6.05 20.65 19.47
CA SER A 477 -4.83 20.30 18.71
C SER A 477 -4.80 20.94 17.30
N LEU A 478 -5.94 20.97 16.61
CA LEU A 478 -6.08 21.60 15.30
C LEU A 478 -6.00 23.14 15.36
N GLN A 479 -6.52 23.77 16.41
CA GLN A 479 -6.35 25.21 16.67
C GLN A 479 -4.88 25.57 16.93
N ILE A 480 -4.16 24.76 17.71
CA ILE A 480 -2.72 25.01 17.97
C ILE A 480 -1.92 24.94 16.66
N ALA A 481 -2.21 23.95 15.81
CA ALA A 481 -1.53 23.76 14.53
C ALA A 481 -1.85 24.86 13.49
N LEU A 482 -3.13 25.25 13.36
CA LEU A 482 -3.60 26.13 12.27
C LEU A 482 -3.78 27.61 12.65
N LEU A 483 -3.92 27.93 13.94
CA LEU A 483 -4.08 29.30 14.44
C LEU A 483 -2.88 29.73 15.27
N VAL A 484 -2.63 29.08 16.42
CA VAL A 484 -1.68 29.59 17.43
C VAL A 484 -0.25 29.58 16.90
N THR A 485 0.22 28.43 16.39
CA THR A 485 1.57 28.25 15.84
C THR A 485 1.90 29.24 14.71
N PRO A 486 1.10 29.37 13.63
CA PRO A 486 1.40 30.33 12.57
C PRO A 486 1.23 31.80 13.02
N PHE A 487 0.32 32.08 13.97
CA PHE A 487 0.21 33.42 14.56
C PHE A 487 1.47 33.80 15.35
N MET A 488 2.09 32.89 16.11
CA MET A 488 3.37 33.14 16.80
C MET A 488 4.51 33.46 15.83
N CYS A 489 4.61 32.78 14.68
CA CYS A 489 5.63 33.09 13.67
C CYS A 489 5.43 34.50 13.05
N LEU A 490 4.19 34.90 12.78
CA LEU A 490 3.89 36.25 12.29
C LEU A 490 4.06 37.34 13.36
N LEU A 491 3.74 37.04 14.63
CA LEU A 491 3.97 37.95 15.75
C LEU A 491 5.46 38.13 16.05
N GLY A 492 6.27 37.06 15.94
CA GLY A 492 7.73 37.14 16.00
C GLY A 492 8.28 38.04 14.91
N TRP A 493 7.82 37.86 13.65
CA TRP A 493 8.20 38.74 12.55
C TRP A 493 7.81 40.21 12.78
N TRP A 494 6.65 40.49 13.38
CA TRP A 494 6.23 41.87 13.69
C TRP A 494 7.01 42.49 14.85
N THR A 495 7.36 41.71 15.87
CA THR A 495 8.08 42.17 17.08
C THR A 495 9.60 42.21 16.91
N GLY A 496 10.15 41.49 15.92
CA GLY A 496 11.58 41.43 15.61
C GLY A 496 12.28 40.11 15.97
N HIS A 497 11.59 39.20 16.65
CA HIS A 497 12.14 37.91 17.11
C HIS A 497 12.19 36.86 16.00
N ALA A 498 13.16 35.93 16.10
CA ALA A 498 13.47 34.93 15.07
C ALA A 498 12.54 33.68 15.10
N MET A 499 11.28 33.82 15.54
CA MET A 499 10.33 32.71 15.61
C MET A 499 10.05 32.11 14.23
N SER A 500 10.30 30.81 14.09
CA SER A 500 10.18 30.05 12.84
C SER A 500 9.30 28.81 13.00
N LEU A 501 8.97 28.18 11.87
CA LEU A 501 8.32 26.87 11.80
C LEU A 501 9.34 25.73 11.60
N ASP A 502 10.64 26.00 11.76
CA ASP A 502 11.68 24.97 11.86
C ASP A 502 11.80 24.56 13.33
N PHE A 503 11.03 23.52 13.69
CA PHE A 503 11.06 22.87 15.00
C PHE A 503 12.04 21.68 14.94
N ASN A 504 12.51 21.21 16.11
CA ASN A 504 13.36 20.02 16.21
C ASN A 504 12.72 18.82 15.49
N THR A 505 13.42 18.27 14.48
CA THR A 505 12.96 17.16 13.64
C THR A 505 12.50 15.95 14.44
N PHE A 506 13.12 15.66 15.60
CA PHE A 506 12.68 14.57 16.47
C PHE A 506 11.26 14.80 17.01
N GLU A 507 10.97 16.01 17.48
CA GLU A 507 9.68 16.39 18.07
C GLU A 507 8.56 16.45 17.00
N VAL A 508 8.86 16.96 15.80
CA VAL A 508 7.88 16.99 14.70
C VAL A 508 7.57 15.59 14.18
N VAL A 509 8.59 14.72 14.03
CA VAL A 509 8.37 13.32 13.64
C VAL A 509 7.56 12.58 14.71
N LEU A 510 7.83 12.84 15.98
CA LEU A 510 7.10 12.25 17.11
C LEU A 510 5.63 12.68 17.15
N LEU A 511 5.35 13.97 16.92
CA LEU A 511 4.00 14.48 16.78
C LEU A 511 3.31 13.92 15.52
N PHE A 512 4.00 13.83 14.39
CA PHE A 512 3.44 13.25 13.16
C PHE A 512 3.05 11.77 13.33
N VAL A 513 3.90 10.97 13.98
CA VAL A 513 3.59 9.57 14.35
C VAL A 513 2.43 9.51 15.35
N THR A 514 2.37 10.43 16.32
CA THR A 514 1.27 10.55 17.28
C THR A 514 -0.08 10.83 16.60
N VAL A 515 -0.11 11.74 15.63
CA VAL A 515 -1.35 12.06 14.89
C VAL A 515 -1.78 10.86 14.03
N ILE A 516 -0.84 10.12 13.42
CA ILE A 516 -1.15 8.88 12.70
C ILE A 516 -1.71 7.81 13.64
N LEU A 517 -1.14 7.66 14.85
CA LEU A 517 -1.63 6.73 15.87
C LEU A 517 -3.07 7.07 16.29
N VAL A 518 -3.34 8.34 16.61
CA VAL A 518 -4.69 8.79 16.99
C VAL A 518 -5.68 8.65 15.83
N ASN A 519 -5.30 9.03 14.61
CA ASN A 519 -6.11 8.87 13.41
C ASN A 519 -6.41 7.39 13.09
N TYR A 520 -5.49 6.46 13.41
CA TYR A 520 -5.74 5.03 13.29
C TYR A 520 -6.71 4.54 14.37
N LEU A 521 -6.50 4.98 15.61
CA LEU A 521 -7.27 4.54 16.77
C LEU A 521 -8.73 4.99 16.69
N ILE A 522 -9.00 6.27 16.38
CA ILE A 522 -10.37 6.77 16.19
C ILE A 522 -11.02 6.30 14.87
N GLY A 523 -10.29 5.49 14.09
CA GLY A 523 -10.58 5.18 12.69
C GLY A 523 -11.71 4.16 12.45
N ASP A 524 -12.28 3.58 13.51
CA ASP A 524 -13.45 2.69 13.43
C ASP A 524 -14.72 3.28 14.07
N GLY A 525 -14.63 4.50 14.63
CA GLY A 525 -15.73 5.17 15.31
C GLY A 525 -16.03 4.66 16.72
N LYS A 526 -15.12 3.89 17.34
CA LYS A 526 -15.27 3.30 18.68
C LYS A 526 -14.09 3.67 19.59
N SER A 527 -14.28 3.42 20.89
CA SER A 527 -13.27 3.64 21.92
C SER A 527 -13.50 2.74 23.14
N ASN A 528 -12.41 2.32 23.79
CA ASN A 528 -12.43 1.58 25.06
C ASN A 528 -11.26 1.95 25.99
N TYR A 529 -11.30 1.47 27.24
CA TYR A 529 -10.31 1.83 28.26
C TYR A 529 -8.87 1.41 27.91
N LEU A 530 -8.68 0.33 27.15
CA LEU A 530 -7.34 -0.19 26.83
C LEU A 530 -6.63 0.70 25.83
N GLU A 531 -7.34 1.19 24.81
CA GLU A 531 -6.87 2.25 23.91
C GLU A 531 -6.47 3.51 24.68
N GLY A 532 -7.27 3.91 25.68
CA GLY A 532 -6.93 5.03 26.55
C GLY A 532 -5.63 4.82 27.34
N VAL A 533 -5.46 3.63 27.93
CA VAL A 533 -4.20 3.23 28.60
C VAL A 533 -3.02 3.24 27.63
N LEU A 534 -3.20 2.81 26.38
CA LEU A 534 -2.15 2.82 25.36
C LEU A 534 -1.74 4.25 24.97
N LEU A 535 -2.69 5.17 24.77
CA LEU A 535 -2.38 6.58 24.50
C LEU A 535 -1.60 7.24 25.65
N CYS A 536 -2.07 7.07 26.89
CA CYS A 536 -1.35 7.57 28.07
C CYS A 536 0.04 6.93 28.23
N ALA A 537 0.18 5.62 27.93
CA ALA A 537 1.48 4.94 27.97
C ALA A 537 2.45 5.49 26.90
N VAL A 538 1.97 5.83 25.69
CA VAL A 538 2.79 6.49 24.67
C VAL A 538 3.24 7.88 25.14
N TYR A 539 2.38 8.68 25.77
CA TYR A 539 2.78 9.97 26.35
C TYR A 539 3.87 9.84 27.42
N LEU A 540 3.78 8.82 28.29
CA LEU A 540 4.82 8.53 29.29
C LEU A 540 6.13 8.04 28.66
N ILE A 541 6.07 7.20 27.63
CA ILE A 541 7.26 6.77 26.86
C ILE A 541 7.92 7.97 26.19
N ILE A 542 7.13 8.93 25.68
CA ILE A 542 7.61 10.19 25.12
C ILE A 542 8.33 11.03 26.17
N ALA A 543 7.71 11.24 27.34
CA ALA A 543 8.34 11.98 28.44
C ALA A 543 9.68 11.37 28.89
N VAL A 544 9.78 10.04 28.91
CA VAL A 544 11.05 9.33 29.21
C VAL A 544 12.06 9.45 28.06
N ALA A 545 11.63 9.32 26.81
CA ALA A 545 12.53 9.44 25.65
C ALA A 545 13.14 10.83 25.52
N VAL A 546 12.34 11.87 25.76
CA VAL A 546 12.76 13.29 25.71
C VAL A 546 13.68 13.64 26.89
N TRP A 547 13.51 13.00 28.05
CA TRP A 547 14.40 13.16 29.21
C TRP A 547 15.84 12.71 28.91
N PHE A 548 16.01 11.68 28.06
CA PHE A 548 17.32 11.20 27.62
C PHE A 548 17.74 11.73 26.24
N TYR A 549 16.96 12.63 25.62
CA TYR A 549 17.31 13.25 24.35
C TYR A 549 18.34 14.36 24.59
N PRO A 550 19.55 14.30 24.00
CA PRO A 550 20.55 15.33 24.20
C PRO A 550 20.09 16.64 23.56
N GLU A 551 20.20 17.75 24.30
CA GLU A 551 20.01 19.08 23.71
C GLU A 551 21.05 19.31 22.61
N VAL A 552 20.60 19.25 21.35
CA VAL A 552 21.42 19.60 20.20
C VAL A 552 21.55 21.13 20.19
N ALA A 553 22.61 21.62 20.84
CA ALA A 553 22.93 23.04 20.89
C ALA A 553 22.88 23.65 19.48
N SER A 554 22.13 24.73 19.33
CA SER A 554 21.90 25.40 18.06
C SER A 554 23.22 25.83 17.40
N ARG A 555 23.27 25.67 16.08
CA ARG A 555 24.45 25.73 15.17
C ARG A 555 25.60 26.67 15.62
N SER A 556 26.53 26.17 16.42
CA SER A 556 27.76 26.89 16.81
C SER A 556 29.05 26.07 16.64
N VAL A 557 29.03 24.76 16.93
CA VAL A 557 30.24 23.89 17.02
C VAL A 557 31.13 23.85 15.76
N ILE A 558 30.62 24.22 14.59
CA ILE A 558 31.40 24.25 13.33
C ILE A 558 32.38 25.44 13.27
N SER A 559 32.15 26.55 14.00
CA SER A 559 33.06 27.72 13.94
C SER A 559 34.40 27.49 14.63
N ASP A 560 34.43 26.67 15.69
CA ASP A 560 35.57 26.61 16.60
C ASP A 560 36.55 25.49 16.21
N ILE A 561 36.05 24.33 15.78
CA ILE A 561 36.87 23.28 15.15
C ILE A 561 37.59 23.82 13.91
N SER A 562 36.97 24.75 13.20
CA SER A 562 37.54 25.44 12.03
C SER A 562 38.65 26.45 12.37
N ARG A 563 38.94 26.73 13.65
CA ARG A 563 39.98 27.69 14.07
C ARG A 563 41.26 27.04 14.59
N GLU A 564 41.19 25.89 15.27
CA GLU A 564 42.41 25.22 15.75
C GLU A 564 43.19 24.54 14.61
N LEU A 565 42.48 23.87 13.69
CA LEU A 565 43.08 23.13 12.56
C LEU A 565 43.81 23.98 11.49
N VAL A 566 43.78 25.31 11.61
CA VAL A 566 44.38 26.26 10.64
C VAL A 566 45.71 26.85 11.14
N MET A 567 46.07 26.67 12.42
CA MET A 567 47.25 27.33 13.02
C MET A 567 48.57 26.54 12.90
N GLU A 568 48.55 25.19 12.86
CA GLU A 568 49.80 24.39 13.00
C GLU A 568 50.57 24.07 11.71
N SER A 569 50.02 24.37 10.52
CA SER A 569 50.59 23.91 9.23
C SER A 569 51.58 24.88 8.55
N SER A 570 52.18 25.84 9.29
CA SER A 570 52.91 26.97 8.69
C SER A 570 54.34 27.25 9.21
N GLN A 571 55.14 26.22 9.54
CA GLN A 571 56.60 26.37 9.72
C GLN A 571 57.47 25.40 8.89
N SER A 572 58.11 25.97 7.87
CA SER A 572 59.46 25.66 7.33
C SER A 572 59.93 24.20 7.18
N CYS A 573 60.07 23.72 5.94
CA CYS A 573 61.37 23.75 5.23
C CYS A 573 61.32 23.17 3.79
N LEU A 574 61.96 23.87 2.85
CA LEU A 574 62.43 23.39 1.53
C LEU A 574 63.98 23.18 1.63
N PRO A 575 64.69 22.48 0.71
CA PRO A 575 64.43 22.24 -0.72
C PRO A 575 64.54 20.74 -1.12
N THR A 576 64.66 20.25 -2.38
CA THR A 576 65.11 20.80 -3.69
C THR A 576 64.44 20.04 -4.85
N GLU A 577 64.42 20.61 -6.06
CA GLU A 577 64.02 19.91 -7.29
C GLU A 577 65.10 18.93 -7.79
N GLN A 578 64.72 17.78 -8.34
CA GLN A 578 64.97 17.39 -9.75
C GLN A 578 64.50 15.95 -10.10
N ASP A 579 64.37 15.72 -11.42
CA ASP A 579 64.31 14.47 -12.20
C ASP A 579 63.04 13.57 -12.26
N ASP A 580 62.71 13.26 -13.53
CA ASP A 580 62.10 12.07 -14.15
C ASP A 580 60.74 11.46 -13.72
N ALA A 581 59.73 11.81 -14.56
CA ALA A 581 58.92 10.91 -15.39
C ALA A 581 58.19 9.65 -14.82
N ASN A 582 56.90 9.58 -15.21
CA ASN A 582 55.96 8.44 -15.18
C ASN A 582 55.38 7.99 -13.82
N THR A 583 54.14 7.50 -13.93
CA THR A 583 53.39 6.73 -12.91
C THR A 583 52.94 7.50 -11.66
N LEU A 584 51.76 8.12 -11.74
CA LEU A 584 50.93 8.32 -10.54
C LEU A 584 49.57 7.63 -10.73
N HIS A 585 49.28 6.67 -9.84
CA HIS A 585 47.94 6.11 -9.72
C HIS A 585 47.00 7.12 -9.06
N PHE A 586 45.88 7.43 -9.71
CA PHE A 586 44.73 8.00 -8.99
C PHE A 586 44.14 6.92 -8.09
N HIS A 587 44.58 6.89 -6.83
CA HIS A 587 43.83 6.26 -5.75
C HIS A 587 42.77 7.25 -5.26
N PRO A 588 41.48 7.08 -5.59
CA PRO A 588 40.44 7.84 -4.93
C PRO A 588 40.38 7.40 -3.47
N LEU A 589 40.63 8.33 -2.55
CA LEU A 589 40.33 8.15 -1.14
C LEU A 589 38.82 7.92 -1.02
N ARG A 590 38.42 6.67 -0.77
CA ARG A 590 37.02 6.34 -0.48
C ARG A 590 36.60 7.09 0.78
N ALA A 591 35.74 8.08 0.62
CA ALA A 591 34.76 8.36 1.67
C ALA A 591 34.06 7.04 1.99
N MET A 592 34.20 6.54 3.22
CA MET A 592 33.48 5.36 3.67
C MET A 592 32.01 5.74 3.87
N ALA A 593 31.24 5.69 2.79
CA ALA A 593 29.79 5.79 2.85
C ALA A 593 29.28 4.73 3.84
N VAL A 594 28.61 5.19 4.89
CA VAL A 594 28.03 4.31 5.93
C VAL A 594 27.00 3.42 5.24
N LYS A 595 27.31 2.13 5.09
CA LYS A 595 26.43 1.17 4.42
C LYS A 595 25.08 1.14 5.15
N THR A 596 23.99 1.21 4.40
CA THR A 596 22.66 1.07 4.97
C THR A 596 22.46 -0.35 5.51
N ARG A 597 21.54 -0.52 6.47
CA ARG A 597 21.21 -1.84 7.04
C ARG A 597 20.89 -2.89 5.97
N TRP A 598 20.11 -2.51 4.94
CA TRP A 598 19.74 -3.42 3.86
C TRP A 598 20.93 -3.82 2.98
N GLN A 599 21.87 -2.90 2.73
CA GLN A 599 23.11 -3.20 1.99
C GLN A 599 23.99 -4.19 2.76
N ALA A 600 24.08 -4.08 4.08
CA ALA A 600 24.82 -5.06 4.90
C ALA A 600 24.19 -6.47 4.84
N VAL A 601 22.86 -6.57 4.86
CA VAL A 601 22.14 -7.86 4.72
C VAL A 601 22.34 -8.47 3.34
N ARG A 602 22.24 -7.66 2.27
CA ARG A 602 22.56 -8.07 0.89
C ARG A 602 23.99 -8.56 0.78
N ASP A 603 24.96 -7.76 1.22
CA ASP A 603 26.38 -8.06 1.03
C ASP A 603 26.79 -9.36 1.76
N LYS A 604 26.19 -9.64 2.93
CA LYS A 604 26.32 -10.94 3.61
C LYS A 604 25.72 -12.07 2.77
N LYS A 605 24.52 -11.89 2.20
CA LYS A 605 23.85 -12.92 1.39
C LYS A 605 24.60 -13.23 0.09
N LEU A 606 25.17 -12.22 -0.56
CA LEU A 606 26.03 -12.39 -1.73
C LEU A 606 27.36 -13.06 -1.37
N ALA A 607 27.93 -12.79 -0.19
CA ALA A 607 29.13 -13.48 0.28
C ALA A 607 28.87 -14.98 0.56
N GLU A 608 27.70 -15.33 1.10
CA GLU A 608 27.29 -16.73 1.28
C GLU A 608 27.10 -17.46 -0.05
N GLN A 609 26.44 -16.83 -1.02
CA GLN A 609 26.34 -17.36 -2.39
C GLN A 609 27.73 -17.55 -3.01
N HIS A 610 28.60 -16.53 -2.93
CA HIS A 610 29.95 -16.59 -3.49
C HIS A 610 30.79 -17.70 -2.87
N ALA A 611 30.74 -17.89 -1.55
CA ALA A 611 31.54 -18.92 -0.86
C ALA A 611 31.18 -20.37 -1.30
N ILE A 612 29.97 -20.60 -1.80
CA ILE A 612 29.56 -21.91 -2.35
C ILE A 612 29.97 -22.05 -3.82
N LEU A 613 29.96 -20.94 -4.59
CA LEU A 613 30.35 -20.91 -6.00
C LEU A 613 31.87 -20.90 -6.21
N GLU A 614 32.64 -20.29 -5.30
CA GLU A 614 34.08 -20.01 -5.44
C GLU A 614 34.94 -21.19 -5.90
N PRO A 615 34.75 -22.45 -5.41
CA PRO A 615 35.51 -23.60 -5.89
C PRO A 615 35.27 -23.99 -7.37
N TYR A 616 34.22 -23.43 -7.99
CA TYR A 616 33.73 -23.74 -9.33
C TYR A 616 33.77 -22.53 -10.29
N LEU A 617 34.17 -21.34 -9.81
CA LEU A 617 34.20 -20.12 -10.63
C LEU A 617 35.34 -20.17 -11.66
N LEU A 618 35.02 -19.89 -12.92
CA LEU A 618 36.03 -19.66 -13.95
C LEU A 618 36.65 -18.26 -13.79
N SER A 619 37.91 -18.11 -14.23
CA SER A 619 38.56 -16.80 -14.22
C SER A 619 37.87 -15.84 -15.20
N THR A 620 37.82 -14.55 -14.84
CA THR A 620 37.23 -13.51 -15.70
C THR A 620 37.93 -13.36 -17.06
N SER A 621 39.18 -13.82 -17.17
CA SER A 621 39.96 -13.88 -18.42
C SER A 621 39.63 -15.08 -19.31
N SER A 622 38.94 -16.11 -18.80
CA SER A 622 38.50 -17.27 -19.57
C SER A 622 37.05 -17.16 -20.05
N LEU A 623 36.24 -16.28 -19.46
CA LEU A 623 34.87 -15.97 -19.87
C LEU A 623 34.84 -15.11 -21.15
N PRO A 624 33.81 -15.24 -22.01
CA PRO A 624 33.60 -14.35 -23.15
C PRO A 624 33.29 -12.93 -22.64
N SER A 625 33.82 -11.93 -23.34
CA SER A 625 33.57 -10.51 -23.01
C SER A 625 32.07 -10.21 -22.93
N PRO A 626 31.60 -9.37 -21.99
CA PRO A 626 30.20 -8.92 -21.92
C PRO A 626 29.67 -8.29 -23.21
N VAL A 627 30.55 -7.84 -24.11
CA VAL A 627 30.21 -7.28 -25.42
C VAL A 627 29.89 -8.36 -26.46
N VAL A 628 30.28 -9.63 -26.22
CA VAL A 628 29.94 -10.77 -27.09
C VAL A 628 28.47 -11.13 -26.89
N ALA A 629 27.72 -11.10 -27.99
CA ALA A 629 26.30 -11.44 -28.07
C ALA A 629 26.03 -12.31 -29.30
N GLY A 630 24.90 -13.03 -29.29
CA GLY A 630 24.56 -14.07 -30.25
C GLY A 630 24.93 -15.47 -29.76
N SER A 631 24.95 -16.43 -30.68
CA SER A 631 25.18 -17.86 -30.39
C SER A 631 26.55 -18.15 -29.78
N GLU A 632 27.55 -17.26 -29.93
CA GLU A 632 28.86 -17.40 -29.31
C GLU A 632 28.80 -17.54 -27.78
N ARG A 633 27.82 -16.93 -27.10
CA ARG A 633 27.63 -17.09 -25.64
C ARG A 633 27.17 -18.50 -25.25
N ILE A 634 26.29 -19.12 -26.04
CA ILE A 634 25.79 -20.48 -25.82
C ILE A 634 26.86 -21.49 -26.22
N ARG A 635 27.48 -21.27 -27.38
CA ARG A 635 28.60 -22.05 -27.89
C ARG A 635 29.75 -22.09 -26.88
N TYR A 636 30.06 -20.97 -26.22
CA TYR A 636 31.05 -20.94 -25.14
C TYR A 636 30.72 -21.88 -23.98
N VAL A 637 29.46 -22.04 -23.56
CA VAL A 637 29.08 -22.99 -22.48
C VAL A 637 29.11 -24.44 -22.96
N ASN A 638 28.73 -24.67 -24.22
CA ASN A 638 28.76 -26.00 -24.83
C ASN A 638 30.19 -26.49 -25.10
N GLU A 639 31.10 -25.59 -25.51
CA GLU A 639 32.51 -25.85 -25.85
C GLU A 639 33.50 -25.30 -24.79
N CYS A 640 33.06 -25.14 -23.54
CA CYS A 640 33.88 -24.52 -22.51
C CYS A 640 35.08 -25.40 -22.15
N ALA A 641 36.30 -24.96 -22.46
CA ALA A 641 37.55 -25.70 -22.20
C ALA A 641 37.90 -25.91 -20.72
N ALA A 642 37.05 -25.44 -19.79
CA ALA A 642 37.13 -25.75 -18.36
C ALA A 642 36.26 -26.96 -17.96
N LEU A 643 35.33 -27.40 -18.82
CA LEU A 643 34.62 -28.67 -18.70
C LEU A 643 35.45 -29.78 -19.35
N THR A 644 35.46 -30.97 -18.76
CA THR A 644 36.00 -32.16 -19.44
C THR A 644 35.06 -32.65 -20.54
N ASP A 645 35.60 -33.37 -21.53
CA ASP A 645 34.81 -33.98 -22.61
C ASP A 645 33.61 -34.81 -22.07
N ARG A 646 33.80 -35.47 -20.92
CA ARG A 646 32.78 -36.27 -20.24
C ARG A 646 31.69 -35.43 -19.57
N GLU A 647 32.04 -34.30 -18.96
CA GLU A 647 31.06 -33.38 -18.40
C GLU A 647 30.25 -32.69 -19.52
N VAL A 648 30.90 -32.33 -20.63
CA VAL A 648 30.25 -31.84 -21.84
C VAL A 648 29.31 -32.89 -22.43
N GLU A 649 29.75 -34.16 -22.53
CA GLU A 649 28.92 -35.28 -22.99
C GLU A 649 27.64 -35.41 -22.14
N ILE A 650 27.79 -35.61 -20.83
CA ILE A 650 26.68 -35.83 -19.89
C ILE A 650 25.67 -34.69 -19.92
N THR A 651 26.16 -33.44 -19.84
CA THR A 651 25.29 -32.25 -19.79
C THR A 651 24.74 -31.81 -21.15
N SER A 652 25.03 -32.59 -22.21
CA SER A 652 24.48 -32.39 -23.56
C SER A 652 23.66 -33.59 -24.06
N TRP A 653 23.55 -34.67 -23.28
CA TRP A 653 22.61 -35.75 -23.57
C TRP A 653 21.14 -35.27 -23.51
N PRO A 654 20.25 -35.80 -24.36
CA PRO A 654 18.81 -35.69 -24.15
C PRO A 654 18.39 -36.25 -22.78
N ALA A 655 17.38 -35.66 -22.15
CA ALA A 655 16.92 -36.06 -20.82
C ALA A 655 16.48 -37.53 -20.75
N SER A 656 15.95 -38.09 -21.86
CA SER A 656 15.66 -39.52 -22.00
C SER A 656 16.90 -40.39 -21.81
N ASN A 657 18.02 -39.98 -22.40
CA ASN A 657 19.28 -40.74 -22.42
C ASN A 657 19.99 -40.60 -21.07
N LEU A 658 19.95 -39.41 -20.47
CA LEU A 658 20.45 -39.18 -19.10
C LEU A 658 19.68 -40.03 -18.08
N LEU A 659 18.34 -40.01 -18.13
CA LEU A 659 17.50 -40.85 -17.26
C LEU A 659 17.71 -42.34 -17.51
N GLN A 660 17.95 -42.76 -18.76
CA GLN A 660 18.31 -44.16 -19.05
C GLN A 660 19.67 -44.53 -18.47
N SER A 661 20.69 -43.68 -18.66
CA SER A 661 22.05 -43.91 -18.15
C SER A 661 22.09 -44.02 -16.63
N LEU A 662 21.35 -43.16 -15.92
CA LEU A 662 21.16 -43.23 -14.45
C LEU A 662 20.35 -44.46 -14.00
N ARG A 663 19.35 -44.91 -14.79
CA ARG A 663 18.58 -46.13 -14.50
C ARG A 663 19.39 -47.41 -14.69
N GLU A 664 20.27 -47.44 -15.68
CA GLU A 664 21.20 -48.55 -15.94
C GLU A 664 22.40 -48.51 -14.98
N GLY A 665 22.92 -47.32 -14.66
CA GLY A 665 24.15 -47.11 -13.91
C GLY A 665 25.40 -46.99 -14.82
N THR A 666 25.23 -46.53 -16.06
CA THR A 666 26.33 -46.25 -17.01
C THR A 666 26.92 -44.84 -16.82
N ALA A 667 26.25 -44.01 -16.04
CA ALA A 667 26.79 -42.85 -15.34
C ALA A 667 26.25 -42.86 -13.89
N THR A 668 26.99 -42.30 -12.95
CA THR A 668 26.56 -42.19 -11.54
C THR A 668 25.81 -40.89 -11.26
N CYS A 669 24.92 -40.88 -10.27
CA CYS A 669 24.24 -39.67 -9.82
C CYS A 669 25.25 -38.60 -9.40
N VAL A 670 26.35 -38.98 -8.73
CA VAL A 670 27.42 -38.05 -8.31
C VAL A 670 28.17 -37.45 -9.50
N GLU A 671 28.58 -38.28 -10.47
CA GLU A 671 29.21 -37.85 -11.73
C GLU A 671 28.32 -36.86 -12.49
N VAL A 672 27.03 -37.22 -12.67
CA VAL A 672 26.04 -36.36 -13.33
C VAL A 672 25.84 -35.05 -12.56
N THR A 673 25.61 -35.11 -11.24
CA THR A 673 25.40 -33.92 -10.41
C THR A 673 26.61 -32.98 -10.46
N THR A 674 27.83 -33.53 -10.46
CA THR A 674 29.08 -32.75 -10.58
C THR A 674 29.17 -32.02 -11.92
N ALA A 675 28.92 -32.73 -13.03
CA ALA A 675 28.94 -32.13 -14.37
C ALA A 675 27.92 -30.97 -14.51
N PHE A 676 26.73 -31.14 -13.94
CA PHE A 676 25.71 -30.08 -13.91
C PHE A 676 26.13 -28.90 -13.03
N ILE A 677 26.76 -29.12 -11.86
CA ILE A 677 27.26 -28.04 -10.98
C ILE A 677 28.26 -27.12 -11.70
N GLN A 678 29.17 -27.68 -12.52
CA GLN A 678 30.08 -26.87 -13.33
C GLN A 678 29.32 -26.00 -14.33
N ARG A 679 28.43 -26.61 -15.14
CA ARG A 679 27.69 -25.90 -16.19
C ARG A 679 26.71 -24.86 -15.62
N VAL A 680 26.12 -25.12 -14.46
CA VAL A 680 25.36 -24.17 -13.63
C VAL A 680 26.20 -22.94 -13.27
N THR A 681 27.43 -23.15 -12.80
CA THR A 681 28.30 -22.05 -12.38
C THR A 681 28.71 -21.17 -13.56
N ILE A 682 29.04 -21.77 -14.71
CA ILE A 682 29.31 -21.04 -15.96
C ILE A 682 28.07 -20.23 -16.41
N ALA A 683 26.88 -20.85 -16.40
CA ALA A 683 25.64 -20.16 -16.75
C ALA A 683 25.36 -18.97 -15.81
N HIS A 684 25.64 -19.12 -14.52
CA HIS A 684 25.54 -18.03 -13.53
C HIS A 684 26.52 -16.89 -13.83
N GLN A 685 27.80 -17.19 -14.10
CA GLN A 685 28.79 -16.17 -14.47
C GLN A 685 28.44 -15.40 -15.75
N LEU A 686 27.64 -15.99 -16.66
CA LEU A 686 27.20 -15.37 -17.91
C LEU A 686 25.87 -14.62 -17.84
N THR A 687 24.98 -14.96 -16.90
CA THR A 687 23.58 -14.47 -16.89
C THR A 687 23.06 -14.03 -15.52
N ASN A 688 23.78 -14.28 -14.43
CA ASN A 688 23.37 -13.97 -13.05
C ASN A 688 21.99 -14.57 -12.67
N CYS A 689 21.84 -15.87 -12.91
CA CYS A 689 20.56 -16.59 -12.85
C CYS A 689 20.24 -17.30 -11.52
N LEU A 690 21.08 -17.19 -10.48
CA LEU A 690 20.96 -17.99 -9.24
C LEU A 690 20.68 -17.14 -8.01
N THR A 691 20.06 -17.76 -7.00
CA THR A 691 19.94 -17.21 -5.64
C THR A 691 20.68 -18.11 -4.65
N GLU A 692 20.33 -19.39 -4.58
CA GLU A 692 20.87 -20.36 -3.64
C GLU A 692 21.53 -21.53 -4.40
N PRO A 693 22.84 -21.77 -4.27
CA PRO A 693 23.47 -22.99 -4.78
C PRO A 693 23.37 -24.12 -3.75
N LEU A 694 22.77 -25.27 -4.11
CA LEU A 694 22.55 -26.41 -3.20
C LEU A 694 23.62 -27.50 -3.36
N PHE A 695 24.82 -27.16 -3.83
CA PHE A 695 25.81 -28.11 -4.34
C PHE A 695 26.18 -29.22 -3.34
N SER A 696 26.43 -28.87 -2.07
CA SER A 696 26.81 -29.84 -1.04
C SER A 696 25.69 -30.84 -0.69
N SER A 697 24.45 -30.38 -0.59
CA SER A 697 23.30 -31.26 -0.30
C SER A 697 22.87 -32.05 -1.54
N ALA A 698 23.02 -31.50 -2.74
CA ALA A 698 22.84 -32.19 -4.00
C ALA A 698 23.83 -33.36 -4.15
N LEU A 699 25.13 -33.14 -3.91
CA LEU A 699 26.16 -34.19 -3.98
C LEU A 699 25.98 -35.26 -2.90
N SER A 700 25.58 -34.87 -1.68
CA SER A 700 25.20 -35.83 -0.62
C SER A 700 24.01 -36.69 -1.07
N ARG A 701 22.97 -36.06 -1.63
CA ARG A 701 21.77 -36.76 -2.14
C ARG A 701 22.08 -37.65 -3.35
N ALA A 702 23.02 -37.26 -4.19
CA ALA A 702 23.50 -38.06 -5.30
C ALA A 702 24.16 -39.37 -4.79
N ALA A 703 25.05 -39.27 -3.80
CA ALA A 703 25.69 -40.43 -3.19
C ALA A 703 24.68 -41.36 -2.47
N GLU A 704 23.66 -40.81 -1.81
CA GLU A 704 22.55 -41.60 -1.26
C GLU A 704 21.79 -42.40 -2.33
N LEU A 705 21.60 -41.81 -3.52
CA LEU A 705 20.87 -42.43 -4.62
C LEU A 705 21.70 -43.50 -5.33
N ASP A 706 22.99 -43.26 -5.54
CA ASP A 706 23.93 -44.25 -6.10
C ASP A 706 24.10 -45.48 -5.19
N ALA A 707 23.91 -45.32 -3.88
CA ALA A 707 23.92 -46.43 -2.91
C ALA A 707 22.64 -47.30 -2.93
N LEU A 708 21.59 -46.92 -3.66
CA LEU A 708 20.36 -47.72 -3.76
C LEU A 708 20.51 -48.88 -4.76
N PRO A 709 19.93 -50.06 -4.48
CA PRO A 709 19.91 -51.17 -5.44
C PRO A 709 19.10 -50.78 -6.69
N PRO A 710 19.43 -51.30 -7.89
CA PRO A 710 18.73 -50.96 -9.15
C PRO A 710 17.20 -51.12 -9.10
N SER A 711 16.68 -52.07 -8.31
CA SER A 711 15.24 -52.30 -8.08
C SER A 711 14.53 -51.19 -7.29
N SER A 712 15.28 -50.29 -6.65
CA SER A 712 14.77 -49.13 -5.89
C SER A 712 14.97 -47.80 -6.63
N ARG A 713 15.44 -47.85 -7.88
CA ARG A 713 15.52 -46.67 -8.76
C ARG A 713 14.11 -46.17 -9.10
N ARG A 714 13.96 -44.85 -9.12
CA ARG A 714 12.69 -44.11 -9.15
C ARG A 714 12.52 -43.34 -10.48
N PRO A 715 11.33 -42.79 -10.83
CA PRO A 715 11.08 -42.23 -12.16
C PRO A 715 12.05 -41.14 -12.62
N LEU A 716 12.50 -40.27 -11.69
CA LEU A 716 13.47 -39.19 -11.92
C LEU A 716 14.82 -39.44 -11.22
N HIS A 717 15.16 -40.70 -10.95
CA HIS A 717 16.34 -41.08 -10.17
C HIS A 717 17.64 -40.46 -10.69
N GLY A 718 18.29 -39.67 -9.83
CA GLY A 718 19.57 -39.02 -10.12
C GLY A 718 19.47 -37.75 -10.96
N LEU A 719 18.27 -37.37 -11.44
CA LEU A 719 18.09 -36.24 -12.35
C LEU A 719 18.32 -34.90 -11.63
N PRO A 720 19.30 -34.08 -12.06
CA PRO A 720 19.47 -32.73 -11.52
C PRO A 720 18.33 -31.81 -12.00
N ILE A 721 17.76 -31.04 -11.08
CA ILE A 721 16.65 -30.12 -11.35
C ILE A 721 16.87 -28.75 -10.71
N SER A 722 16.25 -27.73 -11.29
CA SER A 722 16.28 -26.33 -10.84
C SER A 722 14.91 -25.86 -10.36
N LEU A 723 14.91 -24.91 -9.41
CA LEU A 723 13.71 -24.39 -8.75
C LEU A 723 13.76 -22.85 -8.70
N LYS A 724 12.68 -22.16 -9.07
CA LYS A 724 12.55 -20.71 -8.79
C LYS A 724 12.80 -20.39 -7.30
N ASP A 725 13.28 -19.19 -6.96
CA ASP A 725 13.40 -18.71 -5.56
C ASP A 725 12.05 -18.39 -4.86
N GLN A 726 11.11 -19.30 -5.05
CA GLN A 726 9.77 -19.29 -4.50
C GLN A 726 9.43 -20.63 -3.84
N PHE A 727 10.14 -21.71 -4.17
CA PHE A 727 9.99 -23.01 -3.53
C PHE A 727 10.79 -23.06 -2.23
N ASN A 728 10.13 -23.37 -1.11
CA ASN A 728 10.78 -23.69 0.14
C ASN A 728 11.50 -25.04 0.03
N VAL A 729 12.82 -25.01 0.23
CA VAL A 729 13.66 -26.21 0.40
C VAL A 729 14.20 -26.20 1.83
N ALA A 730 14.13 -27.33 2.54
CA ALA A 730 14.46 -27.36 3.95
C ALA A 730 15.92 -26.92 4.21
N GLY A 731 16.11 -25.91 5.08
CA GLY A 731 17.42 -25.35 5.41
C GLY A 731 17.95 -24.28 4.45
N VAL A 732 17.12 -23.78 3.53
CA VAL A 732 17.50 -22.81 2.49
C VAL A 732 16.54 -21.61 2.49
N ASP A 733 17.04 -20.40 2.26
CA ASP A 733 16.22 -19.17 2.17
C ASP A 733 15.21 -19.24 1.01
N THR A 734 14.11 -18.49 1.11
CA THR A 734 13.18 -18.20 0.00
C THR A 734 12.92 -16.69 -0.05
N THR A 735 13.64 -15.94 -0.89
CA THR A 735 13.70 -14.48 -0.70
C THR A 735 12.54 -13.71 -1.32
N LEU A 736 11.96 -14.18 -2.44
CA LEU A 736 11.04 -13.41 -3.30
C LEU A 736 11.62 -12.05 -3.78
N GLY A 737 12.95 -11.88 -3.71
CA GLY A 737 13.63 -10.62 -3.99
C GLY A 737 13.54 -9.57 -2.87
N TYR A 738 13.06 -9.94 -1.67
CA TYR A 738 12.98 -9.06 -0.50
C TYR A 738 14.14 -9.27 0.48
N ILE A 739 14.78 -8.18 0.92
CA ILE A 739 15.84 -8.22 1.95
C ILE A 739 15.29 -8.73 3.29
N SER A 740 14.00 -8.48 3.56
CA SER A 740 13.30 -8.94 4.78
C SER A 740 13.09 -10.46 4.88
N ARG A 741 13.47 -11.23 3.84
CA ARG A 741 13.43 -12.70 3.79
C ARG A 741 14.81 -13.36 3.60
N CYS A 742 15.91 -12.58 3.65
CA CYS A 742 17.27 -13.13 3.68
C CYS A 742 17.61 -13.63 5.10
N HIS A 743 18.44 -14.68 5.20
CA HIS A 743 18.86 -15.30 6.47
C HIS A 743 17.68 -15.88 7.28
N ALA A 744 16.68 -16.41 6.56
CA ALA A 744 15.45 -16.99 7.07
C ALA A 744 15.17 -18.33 6.38
N PRO A 745 16.01 -19.36 6.61
CA PRO A 745 15.93 -20.63 5.90
C PRO A 745 14.66 -21.40 6.26
N ALA A 746 13.97 -21.93 5.25
CA ALA A 746 12.70 -22.61 5.45
C ALA A 746 12.86 -23.86 6.33
N PRO A 747 12.07 -24.03 7.40
CA PRO A 747 12.12 -25.23 8.23
C PRO A 747 11.55 -26.43 7.47
N LYS A 748 11.93 -27.66 7.87
CA LYS A 748 11.50 -28.90 7.20
C LYS A 748 9.97 -29.10 7.19
N SER A 749 9.25 -28.50 8.14
CA SER A 749 7.79 -28.45 8.19
C SER A 749 7.13 -27.61 7.08
N GLU A 750 7.88 -26.70 6.46
CA GLU A 750 7.40 -25.75 5.44
C GLU A 750 7.98 -26.02 4.05
N GLN A 751 8.73 -27.12 3.86
CA GLN A 751 9.25 -27.53 2.55
C GLN A 751 8.10 -27.75 1.57
N SER A 752 8.23 -27.26 0.33
CA SER A 752 7.15 -27.37 -0.66
C SER A 752 6.73 -28.83 -0.88
N VAL A 753 5.43 -29.06 -1.02
CA VAL A 753 4.89 -30.39 -1.36
C VAL A 753 5.44 -30.86 -2.71
N LEU A 754 5.61 -29.93 -3.68
CA LEU A 754 6.29 -30.20 -4.95
C LEU A 754 7.72 -30.72 -4.76
N VAL A 755 8.57 -30.00 -4.01
CA VAL A 755 9.97 -30.36 -3.77
C VAL A 755 10.07 -31.74 -3.13
N SER A 756 9.21 -32.00 -2.15
CA SER A 756 9.13 -33.29 -1.47
C SER A 756 8.74 -34.42 -2.42
N ILE A 757 7.78 -34.20 -3.34
CA ILE A 757 7.38 -35.19 -4.36
C ILE A 757 8.50 -35.41 -5.41
N LEU A 758 9.24 -34.37 -5.79
CA LEU A 758 10.36 -34.50 -6.74
C LEU A 758 11.55 -35.27 -6.12
N GLN A 759 11.89 -34.97 -4.86
CA GLN A 759 12.87 -35.75 -4.08
C GLN A 759 12.42 -37.21 -3.87
N ASP A 760 11.12 -37.44 -3.67
CA ASP A 760 10.50 -38.77 -3.61
C ASP A 760 10.53 -39.48 -4.97
N ALA A 761 10.38 -38.77 -6.09
CA ALA A 761 10.55 -39.30 -7.44
C ALA A 761 12.02 -39.58 -7.80
N GLY A 762 12.96 -39.16 -6.95
CA GLY A 762 14.40 -39.42 -7.07
C GLY A 762 15.23 -38.29 -7.69
N ALA A 763 14.61 -37.12 -7.95
CA ALA A 763 15.31 -35.96 -8.49
C ALA A 763 16.16 -35.24 -7.43
N ILE A 764 17.13 -34.45 -7.89
CA ILE A 764 18.13 -33.74 -7.08
C ILE A 764 18.03 -32.23 -7.34
N PRO A 765 17.43 -31.43 -6.44
CA PRO A 765 17.50 -29.98 -6.53
C PRO A 765 18.94 -29.48 -6.37
N ILE A 766 19.51 -28.88 -7.41
CA ILE A 766 20.92 -28.39 -7.41
C ILE A 766 21.05 -26.89 -7.17
N VAL A 767 20.03 -26.11 -7.51
CA VAL A 767 20.00 -24.65 -7.32
C VAL A 767 18.59 -24.12 -7.08
N LYS A 768 18.51 -22.94 -6.48
CA LYS A 768 17.39 -22.02 -6.64
C LYS A 768 17.76 -20.84 -7.55
N THR A 769 16.81 -20.39 -8.37
CA THR A 769 17.05 -19.43 -9.46
C THR A 769 16.34 -18.08 -9.29
N ASN A 770 16.93 -17.07 -9.90
CA ASN A 770 16.64 -15.65 -9.68
C ASN A 770 15.28 -15.20 -10.28
N LEU A 771 14.69 -14.20 -9.64
CA LEU A 771 13.35 -13.66 -9.87
C LEU A 771 13.31 -12.13 -9.59
N PRO A 772 12.29 -11.39 -10.07
CA PRO A 772 12.13 -9.99 -9.71
C PRO A 772 11.64 -9.76 -8.27
N GLN A 773 11.93 -8.58 -7.72
CA GLN A 773 11.35 -8.11 -6.46
C GLN A 773 9.82 -8.22 -6.52
N SER A 774 9.19 -8.67 -5.42
CA SER A 774 7.74 -8.94 -5.30
C SER A 774 7.14 -9.98 -6.26
N ILE A 775 7.96 -10.70 -7.06
CA ILE A 775 7.58 -11.69 -8.08
C ILE A 775 6.56 -11.24 -9.16
N LEU A 776 6.08 -9.98 -9.11
CA LEU A 776 4.99 -9.44 -9.93
C LEU A 776 5.50 -8.56 -11.08
N TRP A 777 6.56 -9.02 -11.74
CA TRP A 777 7.15 -8.38 -12.92
C TRP A 777 7.49 -9.40 -14.01
N CYS A 778 7.50 -8.96 -15.27
CA CYS A 778 7.71 -9.78 -16.47
C CYS A 778 9.18 -9.82 -16.94
N GLU A 779 10.11 -9.29 -16.14
CA GLU A 779 11.56 -9.41 -16.28
C GLU A 779 12.15 -9.87 -14.93
N THR A 780 13.48 -9.99 -14.81
CA THR A 780 14.12 -10.59 -13.62
C THR A 780 15.18 -9.68 -13.02
N GLN A 781 14.80 -8.94 -11.97
CA GLN A 781 15.68 -8.02 -11.23
C GLN A 781 15.19 -7.81 -9.78
N ASN A 782 16.08 -7.95 -8.79
CA ASN A 782 15.79 -7.58 -7.40
C ASN A 782 17.01 -6.90 -6.71
N PRO A 783 16.83 -6.20 -5.57
CA PRO A 783 17.92 -5.54 -4.85
C PRO A 783 18.95 -6.46 -4.17
N ILE A 784 18.67 -7.77 -4.06
CA ILE A 784 19.57 -8.74 -3.43
C ILE A 784 20.61 -9.22 -4.45
N PHE A 785 20.14 -9.88 -5.50
CA PHE A 785 20.94 -10.60 -6.50
C PHE A 785 21.15 -9.80 -7.79
N GLY A 786 20.45 -8.68 -7.99
CA GLY A 786 20.56 -7.85 -9.19
C GLY A 786 19.75 -8.36 -10.38
N ILE A 787 20.18 -8.02 -11.59
CA ILE A 787 19.53 -8.33 -12.88
C ILE A 787 19.99 -9.72 -13.38
N THR A 788 19.07 -10.57 -13.82
CA THR A 788 19.37 -11.72 -14.69
C THR A 788 19.24 -11.32 -16.15
N THR A 789 20.18 -11.72 -17.00
CA THR A 789 20.24 -11.31 -18.41
C THR A 789 19.91 -12.43 -19.39
N HIS A 790 19.50 -12.07 -20.61
CA HIS A 790 19.18 -13.04 -21.66
C HIS A 790 20.42 -13.85 -22.09
N PRO A 791 20.32 -15.18 -22.26
CA PRO A 791 21.45 -16.06 -22.58
C PRO A 791 22.23 -15.67 -23.85
N LEU A 792 21.54 -15.17 -24.90
CA LEU A 792 22.21 -14.69 -26.13
C LEU A 792 22.75 -13.26 -26.04
N ASN A 793 22.24 -12.38 -25.18
CA ASN A 793 22.61 -10.97 -25.19
C ASN A 793 22.38 -10.31 -23.82
N PRO A 794 23.43 -9.89 -23.09
CA PRO A 794 23.27 -9.43 -21.72
C PRO A 794 22.47 -8.12 -21.59
N ALA A 795 22.36 -7.32 -22.66
CA ALA A 795 21.54 -6.10 -22.67
C ALA A 795 20.02 -6.36 -22.73
N TYR A 796 19.60 -7.62 -22.88
CA TYR A 796 18.21 -8.03 -23.09
C TYR A 796 17.68 -8.85 -21.90
N THR A 797 16.37 -8.83 -21.70
CA THR A 797 15.72 -9.59 -20.62
C THR A 797 15.52 -11.07 -20.99
N PRO A 798 15.74 -12.02 -20.05
CA PRO A 798 15.31 -13.41 -20.21
C PRO A 798 13.80 -13.59 -20.03
N GLY A 799 13.06 -12.52 -19.73
CA GLY A 799 11.69 -12.55 -19.25
C GLY A 799 11.61 -12.76 -17.73
N GLY A 800 10.40 -13.02 -17.23
CA GLY A 800 10.12 -13.09 -15.81
C GLY A 800 8.65 -13.41 -15.50
N SER A 801 8.30 -13.69 -14.24
CA SER A 801 9.17 -13.67 -13.05
C SER A 801 10.00 -14.95 -12.84
N THR A 802 9.99 -15.90 -13.77
CA THR A 802 10.85 -17.11 -13.73
C THR A 802 12.00 -17.04 -14.75
N GLY A 803 12.69 -15.89 -14.84
CA GLY A 803 13.77 -15.70 -15.81
C GLY A 803 15.07 -16.43 -15.46
N GLY A 804 15.35 -16.65 -14.17
CA GLY A 804 16.49 -17.43 -13.70
C GLY A 804 16.49 -18.86 -14.24
N GLU A 805 15.36 -19.58 -14.11
CA GLU A 805 15.17 -20.91 -14.72
C GLU A 805 15.43 -20.90 -16.23
N ALA A 806 14.88 -19.91 -16.95
CA ALA A 806 14.98 -19.88 -18.41
C ALA A 806 16.40 -19.58 -18.91
N ALA A 807 17.13 -18.67 -18.25
CA ALA A 807 18.54 -18.44 -18.54
C ALA A 807 19.40 -19.69 -18.25
N LEU A 808 19.13 -20.39 -17.15
CA LEU A 808 19.83 -21.63 -16.77
C LEU A 808 19.55 -22.78 -17.74
N LEU A 809 18.28 -23.02 -18.07
CA LEU A 809 17.82 -24.04 -19.00
C LEU A 809 18.36 -23.79 -20.43
N ALA A 810 18.44 -22.53 -20.88
CA ALA A 810 19.02 -22.19 -22.17
C ALA A 810 20.50 -22.59 -22.28
N HIS A 811 21.28 -22.43 -21.21
CA HIS A 811 22.70 -22.81 -21.11
C HIS A 811 22.96 -24.30 -20.83
N SER A 812 21.97 -25.18 -21.02
CA SER A 812 22.08 -26.63 -20.81
C SER A 812 22.47 -27.02 -19.37
N ALA A 813 22.23 -26.13 -18.40
CA ALA A 813 22.60 -26.31 -16.99
C ALA A 813 21.48 -26.94 -16.12
N SER A 814 20.38 -27.36 -16.76
CA SER A 814 19.28 -28.13 -16.16
C SER A 814 18.48 -28.78 -17.30
N HIS A 815 17.82 -29.91 -17.04
CA HIS A 815 16.84 -30.53 -17.96
C HIS A 815 15.39 -30.24 -17.59
N LEU A 816 15.11 -29.97 -16.32
CA LEU A 816 13.76 -29.71 -15.81
C LEU A 816 13.82 -28.64 -14.71
N GLY A 817 13.27 -27.48 -15.04
CA GLY A 817 13.09 -26.37 -14.12
C GLY A 817 11.65 -26.26 -13.64
N TRP A 818 11.44 -25.71 -12.45
CA TRP A 818 10.10 -25.42 -11.92
C TRP A 818 9.91 -23.94 -11.63
N GLY A 819 8.78 -23.41 -12.10
CA GLY A 819 8.40 -22.01 -11.96
C GLY A 819 6.96 -21.81 -11.52
N THR A 820 6.54 -20.55 -11.51
CA THR A 820 5.18 -20.13 -11.18
C THR A 820 4.64 -19.11 -12.18
N ASP A 821 3.33 -19.08 -12.35
CA ASP A 821 2.65 -18.26 -13.36
C ASP A 821 1.29 -17.75 -12.84
N ILE A 822 1.21 -16.45 -12.54
CA ILE A 822 -0.03 -15.72 -12.21
C ILE A 822 -0.52 -14.83 -13.37
N GLY A 823 0.37 -14.46 -14.29
CA GLY A 823 0.06 -13.62 -15.46
C GLY A 823 0.94 -13.85 -16.68
N GLY A 824 1.68 -14.96 -16.75
CA GLY A 824 2.64 -15.26 -17.81
C GLY A 824 4.00 -15.79 -17.35
N SER A 825 4.26 -15.85 -16.04
CA SER A 825 5.62 -15.97 -15.51
C SER A 825 6.35 -17.32 -15.70
N ILE A 826 5.70 -18.36 -16.22
CA ILE A 826 6.37 -19.55 -16.81
C ILE A 826 6.58 -19.35 -18.31
N ARG A 827 5.53 -18.87 -18.98
CA ARG A 827 5.36 -18.85 -20.44
C ARG A 827 6.18 -17.76 -21.12
N ILE A 828 6.22 -16.55 -20.56
CA ILE A 828 7.02 -15.42 -21.04
C ILE A 828 8.50 -15.81 -21.10
N PRO A 829 9.17 -16.17 -19.99
CA PRO A 829 10.59 -16.50 -20.05
C PRO A 829 10.88 -17.75 -20.89
N ALA A 830 9.97 -18.74 -20.93
CA ALA A 830 10.11 -19.86 -21.85
C ALA A 830 10.11 -19.42 -23.33
N ALA A 831 9.17 -18.56 -23.74
CA ALA A 831 9.09 -18.07 -25.12
C ALA A 831 10.29 -17.17 -25.49
N LEU A 832 10.65 -16.24 -24.59
CA LEU A 832 11.75 -15.30 -24.81
C LEU A 832 13.12 -15.99 -24.83
N CYS A 833 13.29 -17.11 -24.12
CA CYS A 833 14.49 -17.94 -24.16
C CYS A 833 14.36 -19.21 -25.03
N GLY A 834 13.34 -19.33 -25.90
CA GLY A 834 13.26 -20.44 -26.88
C GLY A 834 13.15 -21.84 -26.28
N LEU A 835 12.48 -21.96 -25.14
CA LEU A 835 12.25 -23.16 -24.34
C LEU A 835 10.78 -23.60 -24.38
N TRP A 836 10.54 -24.80 -23.85
CA TRP A 836 9.21 -25.34 -23.60
C TRP A 836 8.77 -25.00 -22.17
N GLY A 837 7.48 -24.71 -21.97
CA GLY A 837 6.95 -24.43 -20.64
C GLY A 837 5.46 -24.65 -20.54
N LEU A 838 4.99 -25.31 -19.48
CA LEU A 838 3.57 -25.57 -19.25
C LEU A 838 3.06 -24.74 -18.08
N LYS A 839 2.00 -23.97 -18.31
CA LYS A 839 1.11 -23.47 -17.25
C LYS A 839 -0.07 -24.44 -17.10
N PRO A 840 -0.19 -25.18 -15.98
CA PRO A 840 -1.39 -25.97 -15.67
C PRO A 840 -2.61 -25.09 -15.30
N SER A 841 -3.73 -25.74 -15.02
CA SER A 841 -4.83 -25.16 -14.24
C SER A 841 -4.47 -25.11 -12.76
N SER A 842 -4.98 -24.12 -12.04
CA SER A 842 -4.67 -23.82 -10.63
C SER A 842 -4.67 -25.02 -9.70
N THR A 843 -5.74 -25.82 -9.72
CA THR A 843 -5.92 -26.96 -8.84
C THR A 843 -5.26 -28.26 -9.35
N ARG A 844 -4.29 -28.21 -10.28
CA ARG A 844 -3.65 -29.42 -10.84
C ARG A 844 -2.33 -29.80 -10.17
N ILE A 845 -1.57 -28.83 -9.66
CA ILE A 845 -0.21 -29.02 -9.11
C ILE A 845 -0.14 -28.34 -7.73
N PRO A 846 0.53 -28.95 -6.73
CA PRO A 846 0.55 -28.42 -5.35
C PRO A 846 1.22 -27.05 -5.26
N TYR A 847 0.69 -26.23 -4.35
CA TYR A 847 1.14 -24.87 -4.05
C TYR A 847 1.58 -24.69 -2.58
N SER A 848 1.28 -25.68 -1.72
CA SER A 848 1.71 -25.68 -0.32
C SER A 848 3.25 -25.60 -0.20
N GLY A 849 3.73 -24.64 0.60
CA GLY A 849 5.15 -24.29 0.75
C GLY A 849 5.73 -23.52 -0.44
N VAL A 850 4.92 -22.77 -1.21
CA VAL A 850 5.33 -21.92 -2.33
C VAL A 850 4.87 -20.47 -2.09
N PRO A 851 5.47 -19.73 -1.13
CA PRO A 851 5.02 -18.39 -0.74
C PRO A 851 4.95 -17.41 -1.93
N VAL A 852 4.07 -16.42 -1.83
CA VAL A 852 3.86 -15.36 -2.84
C VAL A 852 3.86 -13.99 -2.18
N SER A 853 4.04 -12.93 -2.97
CA SER A 853 3.45 -11.64 -2.58
C SER A 853 1.93 -11.69 -2.70
N GLN A 854 1.23 -10.95 -1.83
CA GLN A 854 -0.22 -11.05 -1.64
C GLN A 854 -0.69 -12.47 -1.26
N GLU A 855 0.02 -13.11 -0.32
CA GLU A 855 -0.34 -14.44 0.19
C GLU A 855 -1.77 -14.47 0.77
N GLY A 856 -2.51 -15.53 0.43
CA GLY A 856 -3.91 -15.70 0.82
C GLY A 856 -4.96 -15.14 -0.15
N GLN A 857 -4.61 -14.44 -1.24
CA GLN A 857 -5.62 -13.99 -2.22
C GLN A 857 -6.12 -15.13 -3.14
N PRO A 858 -7.44 -15.39 -3.23
CA PRO A 858 -8.04 -16.37 -4.16
C PRO A 858 -8.59 -15.77 -5.48
N ALA A 859 -8.38 -14.48 -5.75
CA ALA A 859 -8.98 -13.80 -6.89
C ALA A 859 -8.41 -14.31 -8.22
N ILE A 860 -7.09 -14.30 -8.35
CA ILE A 860 -6.35 -14.81 -9.50
C ILE A 860 -5.36 -15.85 -8.99
N PRO A 861 -5.66 -17.16 -9.08
CA PRO A 861 -4.75 -18.18 -8.57
C PRO A 861 -3.46 -18.20 -9.40
N SER A 862 -2.34 -18.00 -8.70
CA SER A 862 -1.02 -18.37 -9.23
C SER A 862 -0.92 -19.88 -9.33
N VAL A 863 -0.18 -20.39 -10.31
CA VAL A 863 -0.01 -21.84 -10.51
C VAL A 863 1.47 -22.22 -10.56
N VAL A 864 1.80 -23.45 -10.17
CA VAL A 864 3.13 -24.06 -10.34
C VAL A 864 3.16 -24.85 -11.65
N GLY A 865 4.30 -24.85 -12.35
CA GLY A 865 4.48 -25.65 -13.57
C GLY A 865 5.93 -25.74 -14.07
N PRO A 866 6.22 -26.71 -14.95
CA PRO A 866 7.57 -26.98 -15.43
C PRO A 866 8.01 -26.09 -16.62
N LEU A 867 9.31 -25.83 -16.68
CA LEU A 867 10.05 -25.31 -17.85
C LEU A 867 11.11 -26.34 -18.25
N THR A 868 11.41 -26.47 -19.54
CA THR A 868 12.42 -27.44 -20.03
C THR A 868 12.97 -27.12 -21.42
N ARG A 869 14.10 -27.74 -21.74
CA ARG A 869 14.72 -27.78 -23.07
C ARG A 869 13.99 -28.72 -24.04
N GLU A 870 13.27 -29.73 -23.55
CA GLU A 870 12.76 -30.83 -24.37
C GLU A 870 11.25 -31.02 -24.15
N MET A 871 10.44 -30.98 -25.22
CA MET A 871 8.98 -31.12 -25.15
C MET A 871 8.51 -32.30 -24.26
N GLY A 872 9.16 -33.46 -24.37
CA GLY A 872 8.83 -34.66 -23.59
C GLY A 872 9.04 -34.52 -22.08
N MET A 873 9.90 -33.60 -21.63
CA MET A 873 10.13 -33.39 -20.19
C MET A 873 9.01 -32.62 -19.49
N LEU A 874 8.15 -31.91 -20.23
CA LEU A 874 6.88 -31.40 -19.69
C LEU A 874 5.97 -32.56 -19.26
N GLU A 875 5.90 -33.60 -20.10
CA GLU A 875 5.12 -34.82 -19.84
C GLU A 875 5.70 -35.59 -18.65
N VAL A 876 7.00 -35.88 -18.68
CA VAL A 876 7.70 -36.63 -17.63
C VAL A 876 7.62 -35.92 -16.26
N GLY A 877 7.76 -34.59 -16.23
CA GLY A 877 7.63 -33.79 -15.01
C GLY A 877 6.22 -33.84 -14.42
N MET A 878 5.19 -33.65 -15.25
CA MET A 878 3.78 -33.73 -14.82
C MET A 878 3.39 -35.15 -14.38
N ARG A 879 3.84 -36.18 -15.12
CA ARG A 879 3.66 -37.61 -14.80
C ARG A 879 4.28 -37.95 -13.44
N ALA A 880 5.49 -37.49 -13.17
CA ALA A 880 6.18 -37.73 -11.90
C ALA A 880 5.48 -37.04 -10.72
N VAL A 881 5.10 -35.77 -10.85
CA VAL A 881 4.43 -35.03 -9.76
C VAL A 881 3.05 -35.62 -9.46
N LEU A 882 2.21 -35.86 -10.47
CA LEU A 882 0.86 -36.41 -10.28
C LEU A 882 0.89 -37.89 -9.85
N GLY A 883 1.91 -38.65 -10.26
CA GLY A 883 2.17 -40.00 -9.74
C GLY A 883 2.51 -40.03 -8.24
N GLY A 884 3.08 -38.94 -7.72
CA GLY A 884 3.28 -38.72 -6.28
C GLY A 884 2.02 -38.35 -5.49
N LYS A 885 0.84 -38.36 -6.14
CA LYS A 885 -0.48 -38.10 -5.55
C LYS A 885 -0.55 -36.83 -4.66
N PRO A 886 -0.30 -35.63 -5.21
CA PRO A 886 -0.18 -34.40 -4.43
C PRO A 886 -1.42 -34.05 -3.58
N TRP A 887 -2.62 -34.48 -3.98
CA TRP A 887 -3.86 -34.34 -3.21
C TRP A 887 -3.89 -35.11 -1.87
N GLU A 888 -2.95 -36.05 -1.64
CA GLU A 888 -2.75 -36.69 -0.32
C GLU A 888 -1.83 -35.84 0.60
N ARG A 889 -1.31 -34.70 0.11
CA ARG A 889 -0.36 -33.81 0.83
C ARG A 889 -0.73 -32.32 0.78
N ASP A 890 -1.55 -31.90 -0.18
CA ASP A 890 -1.99 -30.51 -0.39
C ASP A 890 -3.51 -30.47 -0.70
N PRO A 891 -4.34 -29.84 0.15
CA PRO A 891 -5.79 -29.81 -0.02
C PRO A 891 -6.27 -28.92 -1.17
N GLY A 892 -5.41 -28.07 -1.75
CA GLY A 892 -5.75 -27.27 -2.93
C GLY A 892 -5.76 -28.06 -4.25
N VAL A 893 -5.28 -29.30 -4.24
CA VAL A 893 -5.07 -30.10 -5.45
C VAL A 893 -6.24 -31.04 -5.72
N ALA A 894 -6.81 -30.96 -6.93
CA ALA A 894 -7.83 -31.88 -7.39
C ALA A 894 -7.27 -33.31 -7.51
N PRO A 895 -7.98 -34.35 -7.02
CA PRO A 895 -7.52 -35.74 -7.07
C PRO A 895 -7.62 -36.33 -8.48
N MET A 896 -6.73 -35.87 -9.37
CA MET A 896 -6.74 -36.16 -10.80
C MET A 896 -5.42 -36.80 -11.25
N PRO A 897 -5.37 -38.13 -11.41
CA PRO A 897 -4.19 -38.80 -11.97
C PRO A 897 -3.91 -38.32 -13.39
N TRP A 898 -2.68 -38.57 -13.83
CA TRP A 898 -2.21 -38.23 -15.18
C TRP A 898 -2.64 -39.30 -16.19
N ARG A 899 -3.32 -38.89 -17.27
CA ARG A 899 -3.96 -39.81 -18.26
C ARG A 899 -3.42 -39.65 -19.68
N TYR A 900 -2.15 -39.28 -19.83
CA TYR A 900 -1.61 -38.84 -21.11
C TYR A 900 -1.73 -39.90 -22.23
N GLU A 901 -1.46 -41.18 -21.94
CA GLU A 901 -1.57 -42.26 -22.94
C GLU A 901 -3.01 -42.48 -23.44
N GLU A 902 -4.00 -42.41 -22.53
CA GLU A 902 -5.43 -42.53 -22.88
C GLU A 902 -5.88 -41.37 -23.78
N VAL A 903 -5.44 -40.16 -23.44
CA VAL A 903 -5.71 -38.95 -24.22
C VAL A 903 -5.01 -38.99 -25.58
N LYS A 904 -3.75 -39.43 -25.63
CA LYS A 904 -2.98 -39.58 -26.87
C LYS A 904 -3.66 -40.56 -27.82
N ALA A 905 -4.09 -41.73 -27.32
CA ALA A 905 -4.91 -42.68 -28.07
C ALA A 905 -6.23 -42.07 -28.58
N ALA A 906 -6.94 -41.31 -27.74
CA ALA A 906 -8.20 -40.65 -28.12
C ALA A 906 -8.05 -39.52 -29.18
N TYR A 907 -6.82 -39.02 -29.39
CA TYR A 907 -6.50 -38.04 -30.44
C TYR A 907 -5.95 -38.68 -31.73
N VAL A 908 -5.74 -40.00 -31.80
CA VAL A 908 -5.34 -40.70 -33.04
C VAL A 908 -6.46 -40.59 -34.07
N GLY A 909 -6.15 -40.06 -35.26
CA GLY A 909 -7.13 -39.86 -36.34
C GLY A 909 -8.18 -38.76 -36.08
N LYS A 910 -8.24 -38.17 -34.88
CA LYS A 910 -9.11 -37.04 -34.57
C LYS A 910 -8.70 -35.82 -35.40
N LYS A 911 -9.65 -35.21 -36.11
CA LYS A 911 -9.46 -33.86 -36.69
C LYS A 911 -9.52 -32.83 -35.56
N VAL A 912 -8.47 -32.01 -35.44
CA VAL A 912 -8.30 -31.05 -34.33
C VAL A 912 -8.83 -29.68 -34.71
N ARG A 913 -9.63 -29.06 -33.85
CA ARG A 913 -10.21 -27.72 -34.08
C ARG A 913 -9.50 -26.65 -33.28
N ILE A 914 -8.80 -25.74 -33.96
CA ILE A 914 -7.94 -24.72 -33.35
C ILE A 914 -8.47 -23.32 -33.65
N GLY A 915 -8.73 -22.54 -32.60
CA GLY A 915 -8.93 -21.09 -32.71
C GLY A 915 -7.61 -20.38 -32.95
N VAL A 916 -7.51 -19.53 -33.97
CA VAL A 916 -6.29 -18.79 -34.29
C VAL A 916 -6.44 -17.32 -33.89
N MET A 917 -5.60 -16.85 -32.96
CA MET A 917 -5.62 -15.48 -32.41
C MET A 917 -4.26 -14.80 -32.63
N GLY A 918 -4.08 -14.19 -33.80
CA GLY A 918 -2.83 -13.47 -34.14
C GLY A 918 -2.67 -12.12 -33.43
N THR A 919 -3.76 -11.58 -32.87
CA THR A 919 -3.77 -10.35 -32.08
C THR A 919 -4.85 -10.43 -31.01
N ASP A 920 -4.60 -9.88 -29.83
CA ASP A 920 -5.57 -9.69 -28.73
C ASP A 920 -6.49 -8.46 -28.91
N HIS A 921 -6.32 -7.73 -30.02
CA HIS A 921 -7.00 -6.46 -30.31
C HIS A 921 -6.74 -5.36 -29.26
N ILE A 922 -5.56 -5.37 -28.61
CA ILE A 922 -5.09 -4.32 -27.70
C ILE A 922 -3.66 -3.90 -28.06
N VAL A 923 -2.75 -4.85 -28.34
CA VAL A 923 -1.39 -4.56 -28.81
C VAL A 923 -1.04 -5.47 -29.98
N THR A 924 -0.81 -4.90 -31.16
CA THR A 924 -0.39 -5.66 -32.35
C THR A 924 1.04 -6.20 -32.19
N PRO A 925 1.33 -7.49 -32.44
CA PRO A 925 2.70 -8.02 -32.35
C PRO A 925 3.66 -7.43 -33.37
N LEU A 926 4.96 -7.45 -33.09
CA LEU A 926 6.02 -7.03 -34.01
C LEU A 926 6.13 -7.97 -35.24
N PRO A 927 6.70 -7.50 -36.36
CA PRO A 927 6.77 -8.27 -37.62
C PRO A 927 7.32 -9.70 -37.53
N PRO A 928 8.38 -10.03 -36.76
CA PRO A 928 8.81 -11.43 -36.62
C PRO A 928 7.77 -12.30 -35.89
N VAL A 929 7.05 -11.76 -34.91
CA VAL A 929 6.00 -12.51 -34.19
C VAL A 929 4.78 -12.75 -35.09
N GLN A 930 4.39 -11.74 -35.88
CA GLN A 930 3.34 -11.90 -36.90
C GLN A 930 3.73 -12.98 -37.91
N ARG A 931 4.94 -12.90 -38.51
CA ARG A 931 5.43 -13.89 -39.49
C ARG A 931 5.37 -15.32 -38.94
N VAL A 932 5.96 -15.55 -37.77
CA VAL A 932 6.07 -16.91 -37.19
C VAL A 932 4.69 -17.49 -36.85
N PHE A 933 3.75 -16.65 -36.41
CA PHE A 933 2.35 -17.05 -36.24
C PHE A 933 1.66 -17.37 -37.58
N GLU A 934 1.78 -16.49 -38.57
CA GLU A 934 1.15 -16.65 -39.89
C GLU A 934 1.69 -17.86 -40.66
N GLU A 935 3.00 -18.12 -40.61
CA GLU A 935 3.64 -19.27 -41.24
C GLU A 935 3.19 -20.58 -40.60
N LEU A 936 3.09 -20.67 -39.28
CA LEU A 936 2.54 -21.85 -38.60
C LEU A 936 1.06 -22.05 -38.93
N VAL A 937 0.25 -20.98 -38.89
CA VAL A 937 -1.15 -21.02 -39.29
C VAL A 937 -1.30 -21.44 -40.76
N GLN A 938 -0.41 -21.03 -41.65
CA GLN A 938 -0.44 -21.42 -43.06
C GLN A 938 -0.02 -22.89 -43.28
N LYS A 939 0.97 -23.40 -42.51
CA LYS A 939 1.28 -24.84 -42.47
C LYS A 939 0.05 -25.66 -42.05
N LEU A 940 -0.64 -25.24 -40.99
CA LEU A 940 -1.84 -25.90 -40.48
C LEU A 940 -3.03 -25.83 -41.46
N LYS A 941 -3.23 -24.69 -42.15
CA LYS A 941 -4.21 -24.56 -43.26
C LYS A 941 -3.93 -25.52 -44.42
N GLY A 942 -2.67 -25.90 -44.63
CA GLY A 942 -2.25 -26.87 -45.64
C GLY A 942 -2.64 -28.32 -45.35
N MET A 943 -3.16 -28.63 -44.15
CA MET A 943 -3.58 -29.98 -43.73
C MET A 943 -5.07 -30.00 -43.28
N PRO A 944 -6.02 -29.64 -44.17
CA PRO A 944 -7.45 -29.50 -43.84
C PRO A 944 -8.14 -30.83 -43.49
N GLU A 945 -7.49 -31.97 -43.70
CA GLU A 945 -7.90 -33.29 -43.22
C GLU A 945 -7.55 -33.52 -41.74
N LYS A 946 -6.45 -32.95 -41.24
CA LYS A 946 -6.01 -33.06 -39.84
C LYS A 946 -6.51 -31.91 -38.96
N TYR A 947 -6.65 -30.71 -39.52
CA TYR A 947 -6.94 -29.48 -38.78
C TYR A 947 -8.16 -28.74 -39.34
N GLU A 948 -8.94 -28.14 -38.44
CA GLU A 948 -9.89 -27.08 -38.77
C GLU A 948 -9.50 -25.82 -38.01
N LEU A 949 -9.20 -24.74 -38.72
CA LEU A 949 -8.85 -23.46 -38.11
C LEU A 949 -10.05 -22.53 -38.12
N VAL A 950 -10.30 -21.89 -36.98
CA VAL A 950 -11.39 -20.92 -36.76
C VAL A 950 -10.75 -19.61 -36.32
N GLU A 951 -11.14 -18.48 -36.90
CA GLU A 951 -10.66 -17.17 -36.42
C GLU A 951 -11.15 -16.93 -34.99
N TRP A 952 -10.24 -16.59 -34.07
CA TRP A 952 -10.57 -16.40 -32.66
C TRP A 952 -10.57 -14.91 -32.28
N PRO A 953 -11.75 -14.29 -32.05
CA PRO A 953 -11.92 -12.83 -32.10
C PRO A 953 -11.57 -12.07 -30.81
N ALA A 954 -10.82 -12.69 -29.87
CA ALA A 954 -10.41 -12.10 -28.58
C ALA A 954 -11.53 -11.44 -27.74
N LEU A 955 -12.80 -11.80 -27.96
CA LEU A 955 -13.95 -11.13 -27.33
C LEU A 955 -13.91 -11.26 -25.79
N GLY A 956 -14.15 -10.14 -25.11
CA GLY A 956 -14.09 -10.03 -23.65
C GLY A 956 -12.68 -9.92 -23.06
N HIS A 957 -11.61 -9.98 -23.87
CA HIS A 957 -10.23 -9.92 -23.36
C HIS A 957 -9.93 -8.61 -22.64
N ARG A 958 -10.36 -7.46 -23.19
CA ARG A 958 -10.10 -6.13 -22.61
C ARG A 958 -10.74 -6.02 -21.22
N GLU A 959 -12.01 -6.42 -21.10
CA GLU A 959 -12.78 -6.44 -19.86
C GLU A 959 -12.17 -7.37 -18.80
N CYS A 960 -11.80 -8.60 -19.19
CA CYS A 960 -11.13 -9.55 -18.31
C CYS A 960 -9.78 -9.01 -17.80
N LEU A 961 -8.97 -8.43 -18.69
CA LEU A 961 -7.65 -7.89 -18.34
C LEU A 961 -7.75 -6.67 -17.43
N THR A 962 -8.72 -5.77 -17.66
CA THR A 962 -8.99 -4.60 -16.79
C THR A 962 -9.44 -5.04 -15.39
N LEU A 963 -10.33 -6.03 -15.28
CA LEU A 963 -10.71 -6.57 -13.97
C LEU A 963 -9.52 -7.24 -13.28
N MET A 964 -8.69 -7.97 -14.04
CA MET A 964 -7.47 -8.61 -13.52
C MET A 964 -6.43 -7.59 -13.01
N ASP A 965 -6.24 -6.45 -13.68
CA ASP A 965 -5.33 -5.40 -13.20
C ASP A 965 -5.84 -4.76 -11.89
N ARG A 966 -7.16 -4.59 -11.73
CA ARG A 966 -7.76 -4.19 -10.43
C ARG A 966 -7.55 -5.27 -9.37
N MET A 967 -7.66 -6.54 -9.73
CA MET A 967 -7.47 -7.67 -8.80
C MET A 967 -6.04 -7.79 -8.27
N TYR A 968 -5.02 -7.32 -9.01
CA TYR A 968 -3.63 -7.26 -8.54
C TYR A 968 -3.35 -6.15 -7.52
N THR A 969 -4.29 -5.25 -7.22
CA THR A 969 -4.07 -4.14 -6.29
C THR A 969 -5.18 -4.01 -5.24
N VAL A 970 -5.84 -5.12 -4.89
CA VAL A 970 -6.97 -5.13 -3.94
C VAL A 970 -6.56 -4.78 -2.51
N ASP A 971 -5.31 -5.07 -2.14
CA ASP A 971 -4.67 -4.62 -0.90
C ASP A 971 -4.04 -3.21 -1.03
N GLY A 972 -4.20 -2.54 -2.18
CA GLY A 972 -3.52 -1.29 -2.50
C GLY A 972 -1.99 -1.42 -2.57
N GLY A 973 -1.44 -2.63 -2.68
CA GLY A 973 0.00 -2.91 -2.59
C GLY A 973 0.57 -2.89 -1.16
N GLU A 974 -0.27 -3.00 -0.13
CA GLU A 974 0.12 -2.92 1.27
C GLU A 974 1.05 -4.06 1.74
N GLU A 975 0.84 -5.30 1.28
CA GLU A 975 1.77 -6.40 1.61
C GLU A 975 3.17 -6.09 1.12
N ILE A 976 3.28 -5.69 -0.15
CA ILE A 976 4.54 -5.33 -0.81
C ILE A 976 5.21 -4.16 -0.08
N ARG A 977 4.45 -3.13 0.33
CA ARG A 977 5.00 -2.02 1.15
C ARG A 977 5.57 -2.51 2.48
N ARG A 978 4.88 -3.40 3.19
CA ARG A 978 5.36 -3.96 4.46
C ARG A 978 6.61 -4.80 4.26
N SER A 979 6.63 -5.68 3.26
CA SER A 979 7.75 -6.57 2.97
C SER A 979 9.02 -5.82 2.56
N VAL A 980 8.90 -4.74 1.77
CA VAL A 980 10.03 -3.85 1.44
C VAL A 980 10.44 -2.98 2.63
N THR A 981 9.50 -2.29 3.30
CA THR A 981 9.83 -1.41 4.45
C THR A 981 10.51 -2.18 5.58
N LYS A 982 10.14 -3.45 5.81
CA LYS A 982 10.76 -4.34 6.80
C LYS A 982 12.23 -4.67 6.48
N GLY A 983 12.62 -4.74 5.20
CA GLY A 983 14.00 -5.00 4.78
C GLY A 983 14.81 -3.71 4.68
N GLY A 984 14.14 -2.60 4.34
CA GLY A 984 14.70 -1.25 4.20
C GLY A 984 15.29 -0.97 2.83
N GLU A 985 15.17 -1.89 1.87
CA GLU A 985 15.60 -1.70 0.48
C GLU A 985 14.68 -0.72 -0.28
N PRO A 986 15.15 -0.09 -1.37
CA PRO A 986 14.27 0.69 -2.24
C PRO A 986 13.26 -0.21 -2.98
N PHE A 987 12.10 0.36 -3.29
CA PHE A 987 11.23 -0.18 -4.34
C PHE A 987 11.92 0.00 -5.69
N LEU A 988 11.99 -1.07 -6.50
CA LEU A 988 12.40 -0.94 -7.88
C LEU A 988 11.28 -0.27 -8.70
N PRO A 989 11.58 0.48 -9.79
CA PRO A 989 10.58 1.27 -10.51
C PRO A 989 9.39 0.47 -11.07
N HIS A 990 9.54 -0.85 -11.27
CA HIS A 990 8.42 -1.72 -11.65
C HIS A 990 7.50 -2.07 -10.47
N VAL A 991 8.05 -2.22 -9.25
CA VAL A 991 7.28 -2.45 -8.01
C VAL A 991 6.58 -1.16 -7.59
N GLU A 992 7.27 -0.02 -7.65
CA GLU A 992 6.69 1.30 -7.36
C GLU A 992 5.48 1.61 -8.27
N ARG A 993 5.61 1.36 -9.58
CA ARG A 993 4.51 1.44 -10.57
C ARG A 993 3.40 0.39 -10.40
N LEU A 994 3.56 -0.60 -9.52
CA LEU A 994 2.52 -1.56 -9.19
C LEU A 994 1.74 -1.09 -7.96
N ILE A 995 2.44 -0.80 -6.86
CA ILE A 995 1.80 -0.38 -5.59
C ILE A 995 1.13 0.99 -5.68
N SER A 996 1.55 1.87 -6.60
CA SER A 996 0.96 3.20 -6.79
C SER A 996 -0.33 3.23 -7.61
N ARG A 997 -0.76 2.11 -8.21
CA ARG A 997 -1.91 2.06 -9.15
C ARG A 997 -3.28 2.25 -8.51
N GLY A 998 -3.43 2.05 -7.21
CA GLY A 998 -4.73 2.10 -6.55
C GLY A 998 -4.63 2.05 -5.03
N LYS A 999 -5.75 2.39 -4.38
CA LYS A 999 -5.95 2.17 -2.94
C LYS A 999 -6.46 0.74 -2.70
N ALA A 1000 -6.38 0.27 -1.46
CA ALA A 1000 -7.08 -0.94 -1.06
C ALA A 1000 -8.59 -0.81 -1.29
N VAL A 1001 -9.25 -1.91 -1.68
CA VAL A 1001 -10.70 -1.97 -1.87
C VAL A 1001 -11.37 -2.62 -0.66
N SER A 1002 -12.65 -2.33 -0.44
CA SER A 1002 -13.44 -3.00 0.60
C SER A 1002 -13.63 -4.50 0.30
N VAL A 1003 -13.89 -5.29 1.34
CA VAL A 1003 -14.24 -6.71 1.21
C VAL A 1003 -15.49 -6.91 0.34
N LEU A 1004 -16.43 -5.96 0.37
CA LEU A 1004 -17.64 -5.97 -0.46
C LEU A 1004 -17.29 -5.78 -1.95
N GLU A 1005 -16.53 -4.73 -2.31
CA GLU A 1005 -16.06 -4.52 -3.69
C GLU A 1005 -15.25 -5.72 -4.19
N TYR A 1006 -14.46 -6.34 -3.32
CA TYR A 1006 -13.71 -7.55 -3.64
C TYR A 1006 -14.63 -8.75 -3.95
N TRP A 1007 -15.73 -8.93 -3.23
CA TRP A 1007 -16.76 -9.94 -3.54
C TRP A 1007 -17.51 -9.63 -4.83
N GLU A 1008 -17.82 -8.36 -5.10
CA GLU A 1008 -18.43 -7.91 -6.37
C GLU A 1008 -17.51 -8.18 -7.56
N MET A 1009 -16.21 -7.84 -7.44
CA MET A 1009 -15.18 -8.13 -8.45
C MET A 1009 -15.03 -9.64 -8.69
N ASN A 1010 -15.07 -10.48 -7.65
CA ASN A 1010 -15.07 -11.93 -7.82
C ASN A 1010 -16.35 -12.45 -8.50
N THR A 1011 -17.49 -11.83 -8.24
CA THR A 1011 -18.77 -12.11 -8.92
C THR A 1011 -18.73 -11.69 -10.39
N GLU A 1012 -18.07 -10.58 -10.73
CA GLU A 1012 -17.82 -10.13 -12.10
C GLU A 1012 -16.88 -11.09 -12.86
N LYS A 1013 -15.79 -11.53 -12.21
CA LYS A 1013 -14.86 -12.53 -12.74
C LYS A 1013 -15.58 -13.81 -13.18
N ILE A 1014 -16.46 -14.34 -12.34
CA ILE A 1014 -17.23 -15.56 -12.65
C ILE A 1014 -18.17 -15.35 -13.84
N LYS A 1015 -18.81 -14.18 -13.97
CA LYS A 1015 -19.66 -13.83 -15.13
C LYS A 1015 -18.83 -13.79 -16.42
N LEU A 1016 -17.66 -13.17 -16.40
CA LEU A 1016 -16.75 -13.09 -17.55
C LEU A 1016 -16.18 -14.47 -17.96
N GLN A 1017 -15.72 -15.27 -16.99
CA GLN A 1017 -15.31 -16.66 -17.20
C GLN A 1017 -16.42 -17.51 -17.84
N LYS A 1018 -17.67 -17.36 -17.37
CA LYS A 1018 -18.85 -18.06 -17.89
C LYS A 1018 -19.16 -17.67 -19.34
N ALA A 1019 -19.16 -16.38 -19.65
CA ALA A 1019 -19.36 -15.90 -21.03
C ALA A 1019 -18.26 -16.41 -21.99
N TYR A 1020 -17.00 -16.42 -21.54
CA TYR A 1020 -15.88 -16.93 -22.34
C TYR A 1020 -15.96 -18.45 -22.58
N LEU A 1021 -16.39 -19.22 -21.58
CA LEU A 1021 -16.65 -20.66 -21.71
C LEU A 1021 -17.77 -20.96 -22.72
N GLU A 1022 -18.80 -20.10 -22.78
CA GLU A 1022 -19.87 -20.21 -23.78
C GLU A 1022 -19.40 -19.86 -25.20
N LEU A 1023 -18.54 -18.85 -25.35
CA LEU A 1023 -17.88 -18.53 -26.62
C LEU A 1023 -17.02 -19.72 -27.10
N TRP A 1024 -16.17 -20.28 -26.24
CA TRP A 1024 -15.33 -21.45 -26.58
C TRP A 1024 -16.17 -22.68 -26.93
N THR A 1025 -17.24 -22.93 -26.17
CA THR A 1025 -18.09 -24.12 -26.36
C THR A 1025 -18.96 -24.00 -27.62
N SER A 1026 -19.46 -22.81 -27.95
CA SER A 1026 -20.21 -22.58 -29.19
C SER A 1026 -19.31 -22.56 -30.44
N ALA A 1027 -18.06 -22.09 -30.31
CA ALA A 1027 -17.01 -22.28 -31.31
C ALA A 1027 -16.47 -23.72 -31.37
N GLY A 1028 -16.84 -24.60 -30.43
CA GLY A 1028 -16.52 -26.03 -30.43
C GLY A 1028 -15.04 -26.36 -30.53
N LEU A 1029 -14.16 -25.52 -29.96
CA LEU A 1029 -12.70 -25.65 -30.12
C LEU A 1029 -12.11 -26.71 -29.18
N ASP A 1030 -11.08 -27.39 -29.67
CA ASP A 1030 -10.15 -28.15 -28.83
C ASP A 1030 -9.16 -27.19 -28.16
N PHE A 1031 -8.55 -26.30 -28.96
CA PHE A 1031 -7.46 -25.42 -28.54
C PHE A 1031 -7.59 -24.00 -29.10
N VAL A 1032 -6.83 -23.05 -28.53
CA VAL A 1032 -6.50 -21.76 -29.15
C VAL A 1032 -4.97 -21.64 -29.31
N LEU A 1033 -4.53 -21.29 -30.51
CA LEU A 1033 -3.14 -20.97 -30.86
C LEU A 1033 -2.97 -19.45 -30.91
N CYS A 1034 -1.97 -18.92 -30.20
CA CYS A 1034 -1.68 -17.47 -30.15
C CYS A 1034 -0.22 -17.15 -29.83
N PRO A 1035 0.23 -15.90 -30.05
CA PRO A 1035 1.49 -15.38 -29.50
C PRO A 1035 1.54 -15.46 -27.97
N VAL A 1036 2.76 -15.48 -27.42
CA VAL A 1036 3.00 -15.39 -25.97
C VAL A 1036 3.23 -13.94 -25.53
N MET A 1037 3.96 -13.20 -26.36
CA MET A 1037 4.31 -11.79 -26.20
C MET A 1037 4.16 -11.11 -27.55
N PRO A 1038 3.94 -9.78 -27.61
CA PRO A 1038 3.93 -9.05 -28.87
C PRO A 1038 5.35 -8.81 -29.43
N HIS A 1039 6.40 -9.34 -28.81
CA HIS A 1039 7.79 -9.16 -29.22
C HIS A 1039 8.64 -10.41 -28.92
N PRO A 1040 9.79 -10.61 -29.60
CA PRO A 1040 10.90 -11.47 -29.13
C PRO A 1040 11.51 -10.88 -27.84
N ALA A 1041 12.66 -11.37 -27.37
CA ALA A 1041 13.32 -10.72 -26.23
C ALA A 1041 13.66 -9.24 -26.58
N VAL A 1042 13.48 -8.35 -25.60
CA VAL A 1042 13.70 -6.89 -25.72
C VAL A 1042 14.77 -6.44 -24.73
N PRO A 1043 15.32 -5.21 -24.86
CA PRO A 1043 16.19 -4.64 -23.84
C PRO A 1043 15.50 -4.59 -22.46
N HIS A 1044 16.30 -4.58 -21.40
CA HIS A 1044 15.77 -4.45 -20.04
C HIS A 1044 14.86 -3.22 -19.87
N GLU A 1045 13.88 -3.35 -18.98
CA GLU A 1045 12.76 -2.44 -18.73
C GLU A 1045 11.78 -2.20 -19.89
N ARG A 1046 12.01 -2.72 -21.09
CA ARG A 1046 11.11 -2.51 -22.25
C ARG A 1046 9.93 -3.48 -22.33
N THR A 1047 9.83 -4.50 -21.46
CA THR A 1047 8.69 -5.44 -21.44
C THR A 1047 7.46 -4.79 -20.82
N LYS A 1048 6.53 -4.25 -21.64
CA LYS A 1048 5.36 -3.50 -21.15
C LYS A 1048 4.03 -4.27 -21.21
N TRP A 1049 3.81 -5.15 -22.18
CA TRP A 1049 2.50 -5.80 -22.40
C TRP A 1049 2.52 -7.31 -22.18
N VAL A 1050 1.53 -7.81 -21.43
CA VAL A 1050 1.39 -9.23 -21.05
C VAL A 1050 -0.06 -9.76 -21.22
N GLY A 1051 -0.90 -9.07 -22.00
CA GLY A 1051 -2.31 -9.46 -22.21
C GLY A 1051 -2.48 -10.88 -22.76
N TYR A 1052 -1.69 -11.21 -23.79
CA TYR A 1052 -1.57 -12.53 -24.41
C TYR A 1052 -1.36 -13.69 -23.43
N THR A 1053 -0.76 -13.45 -22.26
CA THR A 1053 -0.51 -14.49 -21.25
C THR A 1053 -1.46 -14.39 -20.05
N LYS A 1054 -1.69 -13.19 -19.52
CA LYS A 1054 -2.60 -12.89 -18.39
C LYS A 1054 -4.00 -13.51 -18.53
N ILE A 1055 -4.59 -13.40 -19.72
CA ILE A 1055 -5.99 -13.83 -19.94
C ILE A 1055 -6.21 -15.32 -19.62
N TRP A 1056 -5.19 -16.17 -19.85
CA TRP A 1056 -5.26 -17.61 -19.57
C TRP A 1056 -5.10 -17.96 -18.08
N ASN A 1057 -4.63 -17.02 -17.24
CA ASN A 1057 -4.69 -17.13 -15.78
C ASN A 1057 -6.07 -16.69 -15.27
N PHE A 1058 -6.59 -15.56 -15.75
CA PHE A 1058 -7.93 -15.07 -15.40
C PHE A 1058 -9.02 -16.11 -15.69
N LEU A 1059 -8.89 -16.84 -16.79
CA LEU A 1059 -9.82 -17.91 -17.19
C LEU A 1059 -9.50 -19.29 -16.59
N ASP A 1060 -8.41 -19.43 -15.83
CA ASP A 1060 -7.86 -20.69 -15.31
C ASP A 1060 -7.79 -21.82 -16.36
N LEU A 1061 -7.18 -21.51 -17.51
CA LEU A 1061 -6.99 -22.44 -18.64
C LEU A 1061 -5.52 -22.86 -18.76
N PRO A 1062 -5.23 -24.15 -19.03
CA PRO A 1062 -3.85 -24.59 -19.23
C PRO A 1062 -3.31 -24.12 -20.58
N ALA A 1063 -2.03 -23.76 -20.61
CA ALA A 1063 -1.35 -23.24 -21.79
C ALA A 1063 0.10 -23.73 -21.85
N ALA A 1064 0.48 -24.37 -22.96
CA ALA A 1064 1.84 -24.81 -23.22
C ALA A 1064 2.53 -23.89 -24.23
N VAL A 1065 3.72 -23.42 -23.89
CA VAL A 1065 4.62 -22.65 -24.76
C VAL A 1065 5.60 -23.58 -25.45
N PHE A 1066 5.90 -23.24 -26.70
CA PHE A 1066 6.84 -23.94 -27.54
C PHE A 1066 7.65 -22.96 -28.41
N PRO A 1067 8.94 -23.27 -28.68
CA PRO A 1067 9.72 -22.58 -29.71
C PRO A 1067 9.15 -22.86 -31.10
N VAL A 1068 9.26 -21.91 -32.03
CA VAL A 1068 8.78 -22.08 -33.42
C VAL A 1068 9.82 -21.65 -34.46
N ASP A 1069 10.34 -20.42 -34.37
CA ASP A 1069 11.43 -19.92 -35.23
C ASP A 1069 12.18 -18.72 -34.58
N LYS A 1070 13.25 -18.22 -35.20
CA LYS A 1070 14.05 -17.08 -34.73
C LYS A 1070 13.70 -15.79 -35.52
N VAL A 1071 14.04 -14.62 -34.95
CA VAL A 1071 13.96 -13.32 -35.65
C VAL A 1071 14.98 -13.29 -36.79
N THR A 1072 14.56 -12.91 -38.00
CA THR A 1072 15.44 -12.88 -39.19
C THR A 1072 15.88 -11.46 -39.58
N HIS A 1073 16.87 -11.36 -40.45
CA HIS A 1073 17.18 -10.09 -41.13
C HIS A 1073 16.07 -9.65 -42.11
N GLU A 1074 15.21 -10.55 -42.58
CA GLU A 1074 14.09 -10.20 -43.48
C GLU A 1074 12.97 -9.47 -42.74
N ASP A 1075 12.74 -9.82 -41.46
CA ASP A 1075 11.75 -9.17 -40.61
C ASP A 1075 12.06 -7.67 -40.38
N MET A 1076 13.32 -7.26 -40.49
CA MET A 1076 13.75 -5.85 -40.36
C MET A 1076 13.27 -4.93 -41.49
N TRP A 1077 12.86 -5.48 -42.64
CA TRP A 1077 12.36 -4.68 -43.78
C TRP A 1077 10.83 -4.53 -43.78
N LYS A 1078 10.14 -5.15 -42.82
CA LYS A 1078 8.69 -5.04 -42.65
C LYS A 1078 8.39 -3.86 -41.73
N GLU A 1079 7.57 -2.92 -42.20
CA GLU A 1079 7.06 -1.85 -41.37
C GLU A 1079 6.14 -2.41 -40.26
N TYR A 1080 6.31 -1.94 -39.03
CA TYR A 1080 5.37 -2.21 -37.96
C TYR A 1080 4.16 -1.26 -38.07
N VAL A 1081 3.01 -1.84 -38.44
CA VAL A 1081 1.72 -1.16 -38.55
C VAL A 1081 0.91 -1.44 -37.28
N ALA A 1082 0.79 -0.42 -36.43
CA ALA A 1082 -0.10 -0.42 -35.25
C ALA A 1082 -1.57 -0.42 -35.68
N ARG A 1083 -2.46 -1.01 -34.86
CA ARG A 1083 -3.88 -1.19 -35.19
C ARG A 1083 -4.78 -0.08 -34.65
N GLU A 1084 -4.58 0.32 -33.40
CA GLU A 1084 -5.36 1.38 -32.75
C GLU A 1084 -4.51 2.63 -32.46
N GLY A 1085 -3.18 2.54 -32.57
CA GLY A 1085 -2.26 3.66 -32.33
C GLY A 1085 -2.17 4.00 -30.85
N THR A 1086 -2.23 2.99 -29.98
CA THR A 1086 -2.14 3.20 -28.53
C THR A 1086 -0.70 3.53 -28.11
N GLU A 1087 -0.53 4.23 -26.99
CA GLU A 1087 0.77 4.48 -26.34
C GLU A 1087 1.62 3.20 -26.20
N MET A 1088 0.96 2.05 -25.99
CA MET A 1088 1.58 0.73 -25.92
C MET A 1088 2.11 0.24 -27.27
N GLU A 1089 1.37 0.47 -28.37
CA GLU A 1089 1.83 0.19 -29.73
C GLU A 1089 2.92 1.18 -30.17
N GLU A 1090 2.86 2.45 -29.74
CA GLU A 1090 3.91 3.46 -30.01
C GLU A 1090 5.22 3.14 -29.29
N MET A 1091 5.18 2.79 -27.99
CA MET A 1091 6.36 2.31 -27.25
C MET A 1091 6.95 1.03 -27.87
N LEU A 1092 6.11 0.14 -28.37
CA LEU A 1092 6.52 -1.09 -29.03
C LEU A 1092 7.17 -0.80 -30.40
N LYS A 1093 6.60 0.14 -31.18
CA LYS A 1093 7.18 0.64 -32.44
C LYS A 1093 8.55 1.24 -32.21
N ALA A 1094 8.67 2.19 -31.28
CA ALA A 1094 9.94 2.83 -30.94
C ALA A 1094 11.00 1.80 -30.50
N THR A 1095 10.61 0.80 -29.70
CA THR A 1095 11.52 -0.27 -29.26
C THR A 1095 11.99 -1.16 -30.43
N TRP A 1096 11.16 -1.38 -31.45
CA TRP A 1096 11.54 -2.09 -32.68
C TRP A 1096 12.46 -1.26 -33.59
N GLU A 1097 12.15 0.03 -33.77
CA GLU A 1097 12.95 0.95 -34.58
C GLU A 1097 14.34 1.23 -33.96
N GLU A 1098 14.39 1.37 -32.63
CA GLU A 1098 15.63 1.60 -31.87
C GLU A 1098 16.49 0.33 -31.76
N PHE A 1099 15.90 -0.84 -31.50
CA PHE A 1099 16.64 -2.05 -31.11
C PHE A 1099 16.45 -3.30 -31.98
N GLY A 1100 15.55 -3.32 -32.97
CA GLY A 1100 15.19 -4.54 -33.71
C GLY A 1100 16.39 -5.30 -34.32
N LYS A 1101 17.45 -4.57 -34.73
CA LYS A 1101 18.71 -5.17 -35.21
C LYS A 1101 19.39 -6.07 -34.18
N GLY A 1102 19.31 -5.72 -32.89
CA GLY A 1102 19.85 -6.53 -31.79
C GLY A 1102 18.94 -7.69 -31.37
N MET A 1103 17.73 -7.77 -31.92
CA MET A 1103 16.80 -8.90 -31.74
C MET A 1103 17.03 -10.03 -32.75
N VAL A 1104 17.79 -9.81 -33.82
CA VAL A 1104 18.04 -10.83 -34.86
C VAL A 1104 18.70 -12.07 -34.24
N GLY A 1105 18.19 -13.25 -34.58
CA GLY A 1105 18.61 -14.53 -33.99
C GLY A 1105 17.96 -14.87 -32.63
N MET A 1106 17.22 -13.96 -32.00
CA MET A 1106 16.45 -14.28 -30.79
C MET A 1106 15.24 -15.18 -31.11
N PRO A 1107 14.84 -16.06 -30.18
CA PRO A 1107 13.75 -16.99 -30.42
C PRO A 1107 12.37 -16.31 -30.37
N VAL A 1108 11.42 -16.87 -31.11
CA VAL A 1108 10.00 -16.52 -31.09
C VAL A 1108 9.20 -17.76 -30.72
N GLY A 1109 8.58 -17.72 -29.53
CA GLY A 1109 7.69 -18.77 -29.03
C GLY A 1109 6.21 -18.43 -29.20
N LEU A 1110 5.39 -19.46 -29.42
CA LEU A 1110 3.92 -19.39 -29.43
C LEU A 1110 3.35 -20.23 -28.26
N GLN A 1111 2.07 -20.08 -27.95
CA GLN A 1111 1.37 -20.94 -26.98
C GLN A 1111 0.13 -21.61 -27.58
N LEU A 1112 -0.06 -22.88 -27.21
CA LEU A 1112 -1.29 -23.63 -27.41
C LEU A 1112 -2.05 -23.70 -26.08
N VAL A 1113 -3.29 -23.24 -26.08
CA VAL A 1113 -4.16 -23.13 -24.90
C VAL A 1113 -5.30 -24.13 -25.01
N GLY A 1114 -5.61 -24.83 -23.94
CA GLY A 1114 -6.71 -25.81 -23.88
C GLY A 1114 -7.74 -25.51 -22.80
N ARG A 1115 -8.56 -26.51 -22.50
CA ARG A 1115 -9.66 -26.39 -21.52
C ARG A 1115 -9.18 -26.71 -20.11
N ARG A 1116 -9.81 -26.09 -19.10
CA ARG A 1116 -9.50 -26.28 -17.67
C ARG A 1116 -9.40 -27.78 -17.31
N LEU A 1117 -8.32 -28.14 -16.61
CA LEU A 1117 -7.93 -29.48 -16.17
C LEU A 1117 -7.73 -30.51 -17.30
N ARG A 1118 -7.36 -30.05 -18.51
CA ARG A 1118 -7.01 -30.87 -19.68
C ARG A 1118 -5.55 -30.68 -20.13
N GLU A 1119 -4.63 -30.61 -19.18
CA GLU A 1119 -3.18 -30.47 -19.45
C GLU A 1119 -2.65 -31.56 -20.39
N GLU A 1120 -3.13 -32.80 -20.25
CA GLU A 1120 -2.80 -33.91 -21.16
C GLU A 1120 -3.19 -33.62 -22.61
N GLU A 1121 -4.37 -33.03 -22.83
CA GLU A 1121 -4.86 -32.70 -24.18
C GLU A 1121 -4.01 -31.59 -24.80
N VAL A 1122 -3.59 -30.60 -24.01
CA VAL A 1122 -2.69 -29.53 -24.49
C VAL A 1122 -1.34 -30.09 -24.94
N LEU A 1123 -0.74 -31.01 -24.18
CA LEU A 1123 0.54 -31.61 -24.57
C LEU A 1123 0.40 -32.53 -25.81
N VAL A 1124 -0.68 -33.31 -25.93
CA VAL A 1124 -0.96 -34.13 -27.12
C VAL A 1124 -1.28 -33.27 -28.35
N GLY A 1125 -2.02 -32.17 -28.18
CA GLY A 1125 -2.28 -31.19 -29.23
C GLY A 1125 -1.01 -30.49 -29.71
N LEU A 1126 -0.13 -30.14 -28.77
CA LEU A 1126 1.17 -29.52 -29.06
C LEU A 1126 2.10 -30.49 -29.80
N GLU A 1127 2.27 -31.71 -29.31
CA GLU A 1127 3.06 -32.76 -29.95
C GLU A 1127 2.64 -32.94 -31.42
N ARG A 1128 1.34 -33.08 -31.68
CA ARG A 1128 0.82 -33.18 -33.05
C ARG A 1128 1.12 -31.97 -33.92
N VAL A 1129 1.01 -30.74 -33.39
CA VAL A 1129 1.36 -29.52 -34.15
C VAL A 1129 2.86 -29.48 -34.46
N VAL A 1130 3.72 -29.89 -33.54
CA VAL A 1130 5.17 -29.96 -33.71
C VAL A 1130 5.57 -30.99 -34.77
N GLU A 1131 5.02 -32.20 -34.67
CA GLU A 1131 5.25 -33.30 -35.63
C GLU A 1131 4.73 -32.96 -37.04
N ASP A 1132 3.45 -32.56 -37.15
CA ASP A 1132 2.80 -32.32 -38.44
C ASP A 1132 3.39 -31.10 -39.18
N CYS A 1133 3.74 -30.03 -38.46
CA CYS A 1133 4.35 -28.83 -39.05
C CYS A 1133 5.89 -28.89 -39.13
N LYS A 1134 6.49 -30.02 -38.70
CA LYS A 1134 7.94 -30.28 -38.66
C LYS A 1134 8.71 -29.13 -38.01
N LEU A 1135 8.31 -28.78 -36.80
CA LEU A 1135 9.01 -27.77 -35.99
C LEU A 1135 10.24 -28.41 -35.32
N GLY A 1136 11.25 -27.59 -35.02
CA GLY A 1136 12.40 -28.05 -34.26
C GLY A 1136 12.00 -28.43 -32.83
N THR A 1137 12.40 -29.61 -32.38
CA THR A 1137 12.16 -30.09 -31.00
C THR A 1137 13.24 -29.61 -30.02
N GLU A 1138 14.41 -29.24 -30.53
CA GLU A 1138 15.55 -28.72 -29.76
C GLU A 1138 15.37 -27.23 -29.38
N PRO A 1139 15.98 -26.76 -28.27
CA PRO A 1139 15.90 -25.35 -27.87
C PRO A 1139 16.49 -24.42 -28.93
N MET A 1140 15.76 -23.38 -29.34
CA MET A 1140 16.25 -22.47 -30.39
C MET A 1140 17.43 -21.57 -29.97
N VAL A 1141 17.97 -21.75 -28.76
CA VAL A 1141 19.16 -21.04 -28.27
C VAL A 1141 20.46 -21.78 -28.60
N SER A 1142 20.41 -23.07 -28.96
CA SER A 1142 21.56 -23.83 -29.47
C SER A 1142 22.06 -23.29 -30.81
#